data_AF-A0A316LW75-F1
#
_entry.id   AF-A0A316LW75-F1
#
_cell.length_a   1.000
_cell.length_b   1.000
_cell.length_c   1.000
_cell.angle_alpha   90.00
_cell.angle_beta   90.00
_cell.angle_gamma   90.00
#
_symmetry.space_group_name_H-M   'P 1'
#
loop_
_entity.id
_entity.type
_entity.pdbx_description
1 polymer ?
#
loop_
_entity_poly.entity_id
_entity_poly.type
_entity_poly.pdbx_seq_one_letter_code
_entity_poly.pdbx_strand_id
1 'polypeptide(L)'
;MRGTADEALSGEFVCFDIESTGTNPQTDGITEIAAVLVRDGEICETFQTYTNPGRPIPAFITELTGISDATVADAVSQAEGVARFREFCGDRVVVAHNAQFDTSFIEKVSADSGNPWEMTSIDTLELARTLMPELSRHKLNVVAEGLKLPKFRHHSASEDTRVLALIFIEFVRRMRALGVERVSEINARMSDLRRENVYGGSGLGTLPVRHIILLAKNRTGLVNLYRLVSYGHLKYMNRRKQPVVPRHELDKYREGLIVGSACEAGELFRAMLDGKSYQELKKIAKYYDFLEIQPLGNNEFLTKSGYKKSKTEVVKYTHEDLINFNRTIVRLGDELHIPVVATGDVHFLDAEDAVYRAVIMTNEGFPDADDQAPLYLRTTDEMLAEFDYLGPKKAYEVVVENTNLIADQCEPIKPFPDGLFPPELPGSADELRNLTWTRAHAMYGDELPEIVESLVQRELDAIIGHGFDVMYMFAQKLIARSEENGYVVGSRGSVGSSIVAFFSGITEVNALPPHYRCPSCRFSEFHPEYDDCGVDMEDKDCPKCGTRMVKDGYAIPFATFLGFDGDKDPDIDLNFSSEYQAMAHKHTIELFGEQNVFRAGTISTVAQATAYGYVKSYEEKTGKQFTKTDEARLAAGCVGVKRTTGQHPGGLIVVPKGKEIYEFCPVCHPADKTDADTVITHVDYHSIDTNLLKFDLLGKDDPTVLRYLEDNTGVPFTEIPLDDRGALDIFTTPEPLGIEGDEITGKNGALGIPEFGTGFVRAMLDDTQPRNVADLIRISGISHGTDVWLGNAEMLIKEKGMKLSECICCRDDIMNYLISVGMEPKLAFTIMEKVRKPKRQPDGKKLTAEWEKEMLAHGVPQWYLDSCNLISYLFPKAHATAYVLMAIRIAWYKVYHPLAYYGSFFSIKAVALDGEAMLGGDEAVKRKLAEINQIPSFKMTQNDKELRRTLEIVHEYYLRGFHFLPVDIYDSEPAYFKIYKEENALRLPFRAVPGLGDIAAAEIAEERKKEPFSSVEEFMARCRHCSLAVVDALRMAGAFGDIPASSQFSLFEL
;
A
#
# COMPACT_ATOMS: atom_id res chain seq x y z
N MET A 1 -2.06 -10.32 -33.49
CA MET A 1 -2.79 -10.00 -34.73
C MET A 1 -3.02 -8.50 -34.83
N ARG A 2 -3.26 -7.95 -36.03
CA ARG A 2 -3.70 -6.57 -36.29
C ARG A 2 -4.88 -6.60 -37.26
N GLY A 3 -6.03 -6.04 -36.89
CA GLY A 3 -7.26 -6.04 -37.69
C GLY A 3 -8.48 -6.45 -36.86
N THR A 4 -9.60 -6.70 -37.51
CA THR A 4 -10.90 -6.99 -36.87
C THR A 4 -11.50 -8.34 -37.26
N ALA A 5 -10.83 -9.12 -38.11
CA ALA A 5 -11.33 -10.43 -38.50
C ALA A 5 -11.36 -11.38 -37.29
N ASP A 6 -12.44 -12.14 -37.20
CA ASP A 6 -12.68 -13.10 -36.13
C ASP A 6 -13.07 -14.46 -36.71
N GLU A 7 -12.26 -14.99 -37.63
CA GLU A 7 -12.45 -16.34 -38.13
C GLU A 7 -11.90 -17.40 -37.18
N ALA A 8 -12.37 -18.65 -37.34
CA ALA A 8 -11.86 -19.77 -36.55
C ALA A 8 -10.41 -20.07 -36.94
N LEU A 9 -9.59 -20.53 -36.00
CA LEU A 9 -8.21 -20.96 -36.28
C LEU A 9 -8.11 -22.22 -37.16
N SER A 10 -9.23 -22.92 -37.38
CA SER A 10 -9.36 -23.96 -38.40
C SER A 10 -9.74 -23.42 -39.79
N GLY A 11 -9.90 -22.10 -39.93
CA GLY A 11 -10.27 -21.42 -41.18
C GLY A 11 -9.17 -21.41 -42.24
N GLU A 12 -9.33 -20.49 -43.19
CA GLU A 12 -8.41 -20.32 -44.32
C GLU A 12 -7.48 -19.14 -44.08
N PHE A 13 -6.16 -19.39 -44.09
CA PHE A 13 -5.15 -18.36 -43.86
C PHE A 13 -4.21 -18.28 -45.06
N VAL A 14 -3.78 -17.07 -45.40
CA VAL A 14 -2.81 -16.86 -46.49
C VAL A 14 -1.48 -16.44 -45.91
N CYS A 15 -0.54 -17.37 -45.84
CA CYS A 15 0.84 -17.08 -45.48
C CYS A 15 1.54 -16.45 -46.68
N PHE A 16 2.29 -15.36 -46.50
CA PHE A 16 3.00 -14.71 -47.61
C PHE A 16 4.32 -14.09 -47.16
N ASP A 17 5.20 -13.88 -48.14
CA ASP A 17 6.51 -13.25 -47.99
C ASP A 17 6.83 -12.47 -49.28
N ILE A 18 7.64 -11.41 -49.17
CA ILE A 18 8.08 -10.61 -50.32
C ILE A 18 9.59 -10.46 -50.36
N GLU A 19 10.13 -10.37 -51.57
CA GLU A 19 11.47 -9.82 -51.79
C GLU A 19 11.37 -8.40 -52.34
N SER A 20 12.34 -7.56 -51.98
CA SER A 20 12.32 -6.14 -52.34
C SER A 20 13.71 -5.57 -52.58
N THR A 21 13.79 -4.40 -53.21
CA THR A 21 15.06 -3.73 -53.54
C THR A 21 15.77 -3.10 -52.33
N GLY A 22 15.18 -3.17 -51.13
CA GLY A 22 15.69 -2.57 -49.90
C GLY A 22 14.68 -2.72 -48.76
N THR A 23 14.80 -1.94 -47.69
CA THR A 23 13.95 -2.11 -46.49
C THR A 23 12.91 -1.02 -46.27
N ASN A 24 12.91 0.02 -47.11
CA ASN A 24 12.02 1.16 -46.96
C ASN A 24 10.95 1.16 -48.05
N PRO A 25 9.68 0.85 -47.73
CA PRO A 25 8.60 0.79 -48.73
C PRO A 25 8.36 2.13 -49.45
N GLN A 26 8.82 3.26 -48.91
CA GLN A 26 8.70 4.56 -49.58
C GLN A 26 9.72 4.73 -50.73
N THR A 27 10.92 4.16 -50.58
CA THR A 27 12.06 4.37 -51.50
C THR A 27 12.54 3.10 -52.18
N ASP A 28 11.95 1.95 -51.86
CA ASP A 28 12.24 0.63 -52.44
C ASP A 28 11.00 0.04 -53.13
N GLY A 29 11.19 -1.02 -53.91
CA GLY A 29 10.12 -1.69 -54.67
C GLY A 29 10.14 -3.20 -54.47
N ILE A 30 8.98 -3.84 -54.69
CA ILE A 30 8.81 -5.30 -54.61
C ILE A 30 9.39 -5.95 -55.88
N THR A 31 10.14 -7.03 -55.71
CA THR A 31 10.72 -7.84 -56.80
C THR A 31 10.05 -9.19 -56.95
N GLU A 32 9.52 -9.76 -55.86
CA GLU A 32 8.80 -11.03 -55.84
C GLU A 32 7.73 -11.03 -54.74
N ILE A 33 6.58 -11.64 -55.02
CA ILE A 33 5.54 -11.95 -54.02
C ILE A 33 5.27 -13.45 -54.08
N ALA A 34 5.32 -14.12 -52.93
CA ALA A 34 4.90 -15.50 -52.81
C ALA A 34 3.86 -15.65 -51.69
N ALA A 35 2.89 -16.53 -51.89
CA ALA A 35 1.83 -16.80 -50.93
C ALA A 35 1.41 -18.28 -50.95
N VAL A 36 0.93 -18.76 -49.81
CA VAL A 36 0.44 -20.12 -49.61
C VAL A 36 -0.88 -20.06 -48.85
N LEU A 37 -1.90 -20.70 -49.40
CA LEU A 37 -3.17 -20.92 -48.72
C LEU A 37 -3.04 -22.12 -47.78
N VAL A 38 -3.31 -21.89 -46.50
CA VAL A 38 -3.43 -22.90 -45.45
C VAL A 38 -4.90 -23.08 -45.11
N ARG A 39 -5.41 -24.32 -45.20
CA ARG A 39 -6.77 -24.69 -44.78
C ARG A 39 -6.69 -25.97 -43.95
N ASP A 40 -7.35 -26.00 -42.80
CA ASP A 40 -7.37 -27.17 -41.90
C ASP A 40 -5.98 -27.70 -41.50
N GLY A 41 -4.98 -26.81 -41.43
CA GLY A 41 -3.60 -27.19 -41.09
C GLY A 41 -2.82 -27.84 -42.24
N GLU A 42 -3.34 -27.79 -43.46
CA GLU A 42 -2.67 -28.28 -44.67
C GLU A 42 -2.39 -27.14 -45.65
N ILE A 43 -1.30 -27.27 -46.40
CA ILE A 43 -0.96 -26.36 -47.50
C ILE A 43 -1.75 -26.80 -48.73
N CYS A 44 -2.63 -25.94 -49.25
CA CYS A 44 -3.53 -26.27 -50.35
C CYS A 44 -3.09 -25.68 -51.69
N GLU A 45 -2.96 -24.36 -51.76
CA GLU A 45 -2.70 -23.62 -53.00
C GLU A 45 -1.49 -22.70 -52.81
N THR A 46 -0.71 -22.50 -53.86
CA THR A 46 0.47 -21.62 -53.85
C THR A 46 0.35 -20.57 -54.94
N PHE A 47 0.75 -19.35 -54.62
CA PHE A 47 0.83 -18.21 -55.52
C PHE A 47 2.27 -17.69 -55.54
N GLN A 48 2.78 -17.36 -56.71
CA GLN A 48 4.09 -16.73 -56.87
C GLN A 48 4.06 -15.83 -58.10
N THR A 49 4.60 -14.62 -57.97
CA THR A 49 4.79 -13.71 -59.11
C THR A 49 6.04 -12.88 -58.90
N TYR A 50 6.84 -12.74 -59.96
CA TYR A 50 7.86 -11.69 -60.03
C TYR A 50 7.19 -10.36 -60.37
N THR A 51 7.78 -9.27 -59.91
CA THR A 51 7.32 -7.91 -60.21
C THR A 51 8.48 -7.04 -60.66
N ASN A 52 8.28 -6.23 -61.69
CA ASN A 52 9.24 -5.21 -62.09
C ASN A 52 9.16 -4.04 -61.09
N PRO A 53 10.22 -3.78 -60.29
CA PRO A 53 10.18 -2.76 -59.25
C PRO A 53 10.23 -1.32 -59.80
N GLY A 54 10.42 -1.14 -61.10
CA GLY A 54 10.53 0.17 -61.76
C GLY A 54 11.79 0.95 -61.38
N ARG A 55 12.77 0.28 -60.77
CA ARG A 55 14.05 0.86 -60.31
C ARG A 55 15.16 -0.19 -60.36
N PRO A 56 16.44 0.21 -60.44
CA PRO A 56 17.56 -0.73 -60.42
C PRO A 56 17.62 -1.52 -59.10
N ILE A 57 17.86 -2.83 -59.18
CA ILE A 57 18.05 -3.68 -58.01
C ILE A 57 19.52 -3.55 -57.53
N PRO A 58 19.78 -3.18 -56.26
CA PRO A 58 21.14 -3.09 -55.75
C PRO A 58 21.91 -4.42 -55.83
N ALA A 59 23.20 -4.35 -56.12
CA ALA A 59 24.06 -5.54 -56.27
C ALA A 59 24.00 -6.48 -55.06
N PHE A 60 23.94 -5.93 -53.84
CA PHE A 60 23.84 -6.74 -52.62
C PHE A 60 22.51 -7.49 -52.53
N ILE A 61 21.39 -6.90 -52.99
CA ILE A 61 20.08 -7.57 -53.02
C ILE A 61 20.10 -8.68 -54.07
N THR A 62 20.73 -8.44 -55.22
CA THR A 62 20.90 -9.46 -56.26
C THR A 62 21.72 -10.65 -55.75
N GLU A 63 22.78 -10.39 -54.99
CA GLU A 63 23.60 -11.44 -54.36
C GLU A 63 22.81 -12.21 -53.28
N LEU A 64 21.96 -11.51 -52.52
CA LEU A 64 21.17 -12.09 -51.44
C LEU A 64 20.02 -12.98 -51.96
N THR A 65 19.23 -12.47 -52.91
CA THR A 65 17.97 -13.08 -53.37
C THR A 65 18.14 -13.88 -54.67
N GLY A 66 19.20 -13.61 -55.43
CA GLY A 66 19.37 -14.14 -56.78
C GLY A 66 18.52 -13.45 -57.86
N ILE A 67 17.71 -12.44 -57.51
CA ILE A 67 16.87 -11.70 -58.43
C ILE A 67 17.65 -10.50 -58.98
N SER A 68 17.83 -10.44 -60.30
CA SER A 68 18.52 -9.34 -60.99
C SER A 68 17.55 -8.50 -61.82
N ASP A 69 17.96 -7.31 -62.26
CA ASP A 69 17.18 -6.49 -63.20
C ASP A 69 16.76 -7.28 -64.45
N ALA A 70 17.62 -8.18 -64.94
CA ALA A 70 17.31 -9.06 -66.07
C ALA A 70 16.22 -10.11 -65.75
N THR A 71 16.08 -10.51 -64.48
CA THR A 71 15.07 -11.49 -64.03
C THR A 71 13.67 -10.90 -64.04
N VAL A 72 13.55 -9.61 -63.71
CA VAL A 72 12.25 -8.92 -63.55
C VAL A 72 11.93 -7.94 -64.68
N ALA A 73 12.77 -7.87 -65.71
CA ALA A 73 12.59 -6.94 -66.84
C ALA A 73 11.21 -7.12 -67.52
N ASP A 74 10.84 -8.36 -67.81
CA ASP A 74 9.58 -8.75 -68.46
C ASP A 74 8.46 -9.12 -67.45
N ALA A 75 8.71 -8.93 -66.14
CA ALA A 75 7.72 -9.20 -65.11
C ALA A 75 6.60 -8.15 -65.09
N VAL A 76 5.46 -8.51 -64.51
CA VAL A 76 4.34 -7.57 -64.35
C VAL A 76 4.72 -6.39 -63.46
N SER A 77 4.03 -5.27 -63.59
CA SER A 77 4.24 -4.13 -62.69
C SER A 77 3.96 -4.52 -61.22
N GLN A 78 4.57 -3.84 -60.26
CA GLN A 78 4.25 -4.06 -58.83
C GLN A 78 2.75 -3.92 -58.53
N ALA A 79 2.08 -2.93 -59.15
CA ALA A 79 0.65 -2.71 -58.98
C ALA A 79 -0.18 -3.91 -59.46
N GLU A 80 0.15 -4.48 -60.61
CA GLU A 80 -0.50 -5.68 -61.13
C GLU A 80 -0.17 -6.92 -60.28
N GLY A 81 1.07 -7.07 -59.83
CA GLY A 81 1.48 -8.16 -58.93
C GLY A 81 0.71 -8.14 -57.61
N VAL A 82 0.59 -6.97 -56.99
CA VAL A 82 -0.18 -6.77 -55.75
C VAL A 82 -1.68 -6.98 -55.98
N ALA A 83 -2.23 -6.56 -57.14
CA ALA A 83 -3.63 -6.84 -57.48
C ALA A 83 -3.91 -8.35 -57.60
N ARG A 84 -3.03 -9.09 -58.28
CA ARG A 84 -3.12 -10.56 -58.39
C ARG A 84 -2.98 -11.25 -57.03
N PHE A 85 -2.06 -10.77 -56.18
CA PHE A 85 -1.91 -11.27 -54.82
C PHE A 85 -3.17 -11.02 -53.99
N ARG A 86 -3.77 -9.83 -54.10
CA ARG A 86 -5.02 -9.50 -53.41
C ARG A 86 -6.18 -10.41 -53.85
N GLU A 87 -6.29 -10.70 -55.15
CA GLU A 87 -7.28 -11.64 -55.68
C GLU A 87 -7.09 -13.04 -55.09
N PHE A 88 -5.84 -13.49 -54.95
CA PHE A 88 -5.51 -14.75 -54.28
C PHE A 88 -5.90 -14.73 -52.79
N CYS A 89 -5.64 -13.63 -52.08
CA CYS A 89 -6.02 -13.48 -50.67
C CYS A 89 -7.54 -13.53 -50.46
N GLY A 90 -8.33 -12.84 -51.28
CA GLY A 90 -9.75 -12.64 -51.01
C GLY A 90 -9.95 -11.87 -49.69
N ASP A 91 -10.89 -12.31 -48.85
CA ASP A 91 -11.17 -11.68 -47.53
C ASP A 91 -10.46 -12.38 -46.34
N ARG A 92 -9.52 -13.29 -46.63
CA ARG A 92 -8.86 -14.15 -45.63
C ARG A 92 -7.83 -13.40 -44.78
N VAL A 93 -7.61 -13.84 -43.55
CA VAL A 93 -6.48 -13.35 -42.73
C VAL A 93 -5.15 -13.72 -43.37
N VAL A 94 -4.27 -12.72 -43.49
CA VAL A 94 -2.92 -12.90 -43.99
C VAL A 94 -1.92 -13.14 -42.85
N VAL A 95 -0.88 -13.91 -43.11
CA VAL A 95 0.11 -14.30 -42.12
C VAL A 95 1.49 -14.03 -42.69
N ALA A 96 2.35 -13.36 -41.93
CA ALA A 96 3.73 -13.07 -42.32
C ALA A 96 4.67 -13.18 -41.11
N HIS A 97 5.97 -13.28 -41.35
CA HIS A 97 6.98 -13.31 -40.29
C HIS A 97 7.64 -11.96 -40.19
N ASN A 98 7.39 -11.21 -39.10
CA ASN A 98 7.58 -9.76 -39.06
C ASN A 98 6.58 -9.05 -39.99
N ALA A 99 5.29 -9.40 -39.86
CA ALA A 99 4.24 -9.02 -40.79
C ALA A 99 4.19 -7.51 -41.11
N GLN A 100 4.59 -6.64 -40.19
CA GLN A 100 4.66 -5.20 -40.42
C GLN A 100 5.60 -4.82 -41.57
N PHE A 101 6.65 -5.60 -41.85
CA PHE A 101 7.55 -5.38 -42.98
C PHE A 101 6.80 -5.66 -44.30
N ASP A 102 6.36 -6.89 -44.51
CA ASP A 102 5.74 -7.33 -45.77
C ASP A 102 4.46 -6.56 -46.08
N THR A 103 3.58 -6.40 -45.08
CA THR A 103 2.33 -5.66 -45.29
C THR A 103 2.58 -4.20 -45.63
N SER A 104 3.66 -3.58 -45.15
CA SER A 104 3.92 -2.15 -45.44
C SER A 104 4.27 -1.86 -46.89
N PHE A 105 4.92 -2.79 -47.60
CA PHE A 105 5.17 -2.70 -49.04
C PHE A 105 3.88 -2.92 -49.83
N ILE A 106 3.10 -3.93 -49.46
CA ILE A 106 1.79 -4.20 -50.08
C ILE A 106 0.85 -3.01 -49.88
N GLU A 107 0.76 -2.45 -48.66
CA GLU A 107 -0.02 -1.27 -48.31
C GLU A 107 0.39 -0.06 -49.15
N LYS A 108 1.71 0.15 -49.35
CA LYS A 108 2.22 1.28 -50.14
C LYS A 108 1.84 1.15 -51.62
N VAL A 109 2.09 0.02 -52.25
CA VAL A 109 1.73 -0.22 -53.67
C VAL A 109 0.21 -0.17 -53.86
N SER A 110 -0.54 -0.73 -52.91
CA SER A 110 -2.00 -0.69 -52.85
C SER A 110 -2.54 0.74 -52.77
N ALA A 111 -1.95 1.56 -51.90
CA ALA A 111 -2.31 2.97 -51.75
C ALA A 111 -2.00 3.80 -53.00
N ASP A 112 -0.82 3.61 -53.62
CA ASP A 112 -0.44 4.29 -54.86
C ASP A 112 -1.34 3.92 -56.05
N SER A 113 -1.92 2.72 -56.01
CA SER A 113 -2.86 2.21 -57.01
C SER A 113 -4.32 2.54 -56.71
N GLY A 114 -4.61 3.29 -55.64
CA GLY A 114 -5.97 3.71 -55.27
C GLY A 114 -6.83 2.62 -54.62
N ASN A 115 -6.25 1.50 -54.18
CA ASN A 115 -6.95 0.37 -53.57
C ASN A 115 -6.38 0.03 -52.18
N PRO A 116 -6.80 0.70 -51.10
CA PRO A 116 -6.23 0.53 -49.76
C PRO A 116 -6.23 -0.93 -49.27
N TRP A 117 -5.17 -1.33 -48.58
CA TRP A 117 -5.02 -2.66 -47.99
C TRP A 117 -5.57 -2.66 -46.56
N GLU A 118 -6.68 -3.38 -46.32
CA GLU A 118 -7.41 -3.39 -45.04
C GLU A 118 -7.51 -4.79 -44.41
N MET A 119 -6.72 -5.75 -44.87
CA MET A 119 -6.78 -7.13 -44.38
C MET A 119 -6.24 -7.28 -42.97
N THR A 120 -6.82 -8.21 -42.21
CA THR A 120 -6.31 -8.60 -40.89
C THR A 120 -5.04 -9.42 -41.05
N SER A 121 -4.01 -9.13 -40.25
CA SER A 121 -2.73 -9.81 -40.30
C SER A 121 -2.31 -10.46 -38.98
N ILE A 122 -1.65 -11.62 -39.08
CA ILE A 122 -1.00 -12.31 -37.97
C ILE A 122 0.52 -12.27 -38.17
N ASP A 123 1.23 -11.85 -37.12
CA ASP A 123 2.69 -11.83 -37.11
C ASP A 123 3.25 -13.04 -36.36
N THR A 124 3.85 -13.96 -37.11
CA THR A 124 4.45 -15.17 -36.53
C THR A 124 5.72 -14.88 -35.74
N LEU A 125 6.39 -13.74 -35.95
CA LEU A 125 7.54 -13.35 -35.13
C LEU A 125 7.11 -13.08 -33.68
N GLU A 126 5.99 -12.38 -33.50
CA GLU A 126 5.43 -12.12 -32.17
C GLU A 126 4.83 -13.36 -31.52
N LEU A 127 4.24 -14.25 -32.32
CA LEU A 127 3.83 -15.56 -31.83
C LEU A 127 5.03 -16.39 -31.40
N ALA A 128 6.11 -16.44 -32.18
CA ALA A 128 7.33 -17.18 -31.86
C ALA A 128 7.98 -16.68 -30.56
N ARG A 129 8.05 -15.36 -30.35
CA ARG A 129 8.54 -14.76 -29.10
C ARG A 129 7.74 -15.18 -27.86
N THR A 130 6.48 -15.56 -28.05
CA THR A 130 5.57 -15.97 -26.97
C THR A 130 5.55 -17.49 -26.77
N LEU A 131 5.44 -18.24 -27.86
CA LEU A 131 5.23 -19.69 -27.90
C LEU A 131 6.55 -20.49 -27.93
N MET A 132 7.68 -19.84 -28.20
CA MET A 132 9.02 -20.42 -28.25
C MET A 132 10.10 -19.49 -27.64
N PRO A 133 9.93 -19.02 -26.40
CA PRO A 133 10.88 -18.07 -25.83
C PRO A 133 12.23 -18.66 -25.44
N GLU A 134 12.38 -19.98 -25.43
CA GLU A 134 13.66 -20.67 -25.24
C GLU A 134 14.69 -20.34 -26.34
N LEU A 135 14.23 -19.84 -27.49
CA LEU A 135 15.09 -19.43 -28.58
C LEU A 135 15.74 -18.06 -28.28
N SER A 136 17.07 -17.98 -28.43
CA SER A 136 17.82 -16.72 -28.27
C SER A 136 17.49 -15.67 -29.34
N ARG A 137 16.98 -16.10 -30.49
CA ARG A 137 16.55 -15.27 -31.62
C ARG A 137 15.35 -15.94 -32.29
N HIS A 138 14.46 -15.13 -32.85
CA HIS A 138 13.21 -15.60 -33.46
C HIS A 138 13.16 -15.33 -34.96
N LYS A 139 14.30 -15.29 -35.65
CA LYS A 139 14.31 -15.21 -37.12
C LYS A 139 13.66 -16.47 -37.72
N LEU A 140 13.04 -16.35 -38.89
CA LEU A 140 12.30 -17.44 -39.56
C LEU A 140 13.08 -18.76 -39.56
N ASN A 141 14.35 -18.74 -40.01
CA ASN A 141 15.22 -19.91 -40.05
C ASN A 141 15.49 -20.53 -38.66
N VAL A 142 15.67 -19.69 -37.63
CA VAL A 142 15.91 -20.15 -36.26
C VAL A 142 14.65 -20.80 -35.65
N VAL A 143 13.48 -20.22 -35.94
CA VAL A 143 12.19 -20.79 -35.52
C VAL A 143 11.95 -22.12 -36.23
N ALA A 144 12.20 -22.20 -37.54
CA ALA A 144 12.10 -23.43 -38.31
C ALA A 144 13.03 -24.54 -37.78
N GLU A 145 14.29 -24.20 -37.47
CA GLU A 145 15.24 -25.13 -36.82
C GLU A 145 14.75 -25.59 -35.45
N GLY A 146 14.24 -24.66 -34.62
CA GLY A 146 13.67 -24.96 -33.31
C GLY A 146 12.46 -25.91 -33.39
N LEU A 147 11.65 -25.77 -34.43
CA LEU A 147 10.52 -26.66 -34.72
C LEU A 147 10.91 -27.94 -35.48
N LYS A 148 12.21 -28.13 -35.78
CA LYS A 148 12.75 -29.27 -36.55
C LYS A 148 12.10 -29.43 -37.93
N LEU A 149 11.78 -28.31 -38.58
CA LEU A 149 11.27 -28.29 -39.95
C LEU A 149 12.39 -28.58 -40.98
N PRO A 150 12.05 -28.99 -42.22
CA PRO A 150 13.05 -29.24 -43.26
C PRO A 150 13.94 -28.03 -43.54
N LYS A 151 15.23 -28.28 -43.82
CA LYS A 151 16.16 -27.22 -44.25
C LYS A 151 15.71 -26.63 -45.59
N PHE A 152 15.81 -25.31 -45.73
CA PHE A 152 15.42 -24.53 -46.91
C PHE A 152 16.48 -23.47 -47.20
N ARG A 153 16.43 -22.89 -48.41
CA ARG A 153 17.29 -21.78 -48.81
C ARG A 153 16.59 -20.48 -48.45
N HIS A 154 17.09 -19.82 -47.42
CA HIS A 154 16.64 -18.49 -47.01
C HIS A 154 16.89 -17.46 -48.14
N HIS A 155 15.99 -16.48 -48.31
CA HIS A 155 16.02 -15.43 -49.37
C HIS A 155 15.46 -15.86 -50.72
N SER A 156 14.48 -16.78 -50.70
CA SER A 156 13.52 -16.94 -51.80
C SER A 156 12.12 -16.85 -51.19
N ALA A 157 11.31 -15.87 -51.63
CA ALA A 157 9.97 -15.67 -51.09
C ALA A 157 9.14 -16.96 -51.12
N SER A 158 9.28 -17.77 -52.18
CA SER A 158 8.55 -19.04 -52.34
C SER A 158 8.90 -20.12 -51.30
N GLU A 159 10.19 -20.27 -50.96
CA GLU A 159 10.61 -21.25 -49.94
C GLU A 159 10.32 -20.73 -48.53
N ASP A 160 10.57 -19.44 -48.28
CA ASP A 160 10.36 -18.77 -47.00
C ASP A 160 8.86 -18.78 -46.64
N THR A 161 7.98 -18.51 -47.60
CA THR A 161 6.51 -18.59 -47.42
C THR A 161 6.06 -20.01 -47.06
N ARG A 162 6.61 -21.05 -47.70
CA ARG A 162 6.24 -22.44 -47.41
C ARG A 162 6.65 -22.83 -45.99
N VAL A 163 7.82 -22.39 -45.55
CA VAL A 163 8.30 -22.63 -44.18
C VAL A 163 7.48 -21.85 -43.18
N LEU A 164 7.15 -20.59 -43.47
CA LEU A 164 6.24 -19.77 -42.70
C LEU A 164 4.88 -20.46 -42.50
N ALA A 165 4.30 -21.05 -43.55
CA ALA A 165 3.06 -21.80 -43.46
C ALA A 165 3.17 -22.98 -42.48
N LEU A 166 4.26 -23.76 -42.55
CA LEU A 166 4.52 -24.86 -41.61
C LEU A 166 4.69 -24.38 -40.16
N ILE A 167 5.42 -23.27 -39.96
CA ILE A 167 5.54 -22.63 -38.63
C ILE A 167 4.17 -22.22 -38.11
N PHE A 168 3.37 -21.57 -38.96
CA PHE A 168 2.05 -21.09 -38.59
C PHE A 168 1.10 -22.24 -38.23
N ILE A 169 1.10 -23.35 -39.00
CA ILE A 169 0.32 -24.55 -38.69
C ILE A 169 0.67 -25.10 -37.30
N GLU A 170 1.96 -25.19 -36.98
CA GLU A 170 2.41 -25.64 -35.66
C GLU A 170 2.02 -24.64 -34.55
N PHE A 171 2.07 -23.34 -34.81
CA PHE A 171 1.59 -22.32 -33.87
C PHE A 171 0.07 -22.37 -33.67
N VAL A 172 -0.71 -22.61 -34.72
CA VAL A 172 -2.15 -22.85 -34.61
C VAL A 172 -2.41 -24.05 -33.71
N ARG A 173 -1.70 -25.17 -33.92
CA ARG A 173 -1.82 -26.36 -33.05
C ARG A 173 -1.52 -26.03 -31.58
N ARG A 174 -0.45 -25.28 -31.31
CA ARG A 174 -0.10 -24.85 -29.95
C ARG A 174 -1.15 -23.90 -29.36
N MET A 175 -1.63 -22.92 -30.12
CA MET A 175 -2.65 -21.97 -29.69
C MET A 175 -3.97 -22.68 -29.36
N ARG A 176 -4.40 -23.66 -30.16
CA ARG A 176 -5.58 -24.49 -29.87
C ARG A 176 -5.41 -25.34 -28.63
N ALA A 177 -4.23 -25.92 -28.42
CA ALA A 177 -3.91 -26.62 -27.17
C ALA A 177 -3.95 -25.70 -25.93
N LEU A 178 -3.81 -24.39 -26.13
CA LEU A 178 -3.93 -23.34 -25.11
C LEU A 178 -5.34 -22.77 -24.99
N GLY A 179 -6.32 -23.35 -25.69
CA GLY A 179 -7.74 -22.96 -25.65
C GLY A 179 -8.13 -21.80 -26.57
N VAL A 180 -7.26 -21.40 -27.51
CA VAL A 180 -7.59 -20.37 -28.52
C VAL A 180 -8.25 -21.06 -29.71
N GLU A 181 -9.49 -20.71 -30.03
CA GLU A 181 -10.21 -21.25 -31.19
C GLU A 181 -10.44 -20.20 -32.28
N ARG A 182 -10.33 -18.90 -31.95
CA ARG A 182 -10.61 -17.80 -32.90
C ARG A 182 -9.47 -16.78 -32.99
N VAL A 183 -9.41 -16.06 -34.11
CA VAL A 183 -8.36 -15.05 -34.36
C VAL A 183 -8.42 -13.89 -33.36
N SER A 184 -9.61 -13.45 -32.94
CA SER A 184 -9.76 -12.35 -31.98
C SER A 184 -9.19 -12.67 -30.58
N GLU A 185 -9.15 -13.95 -30.21
CA GLU A 185 -8.69 -14.43 -28.90
C GLU A 185 -7.15 -14.44 -28.78
N ILE A 186 -6.42 -14.40 -29.91
CA ILE A 186 -4.96 -14.52 -29.94
C ILE A 186 -4.29 -13.47 -29.05
N ASN A 187 -4.67 -12.20 -29.19
CA ASN A 187 -3.98 -11.11 -28.48
C ASN A 187 -4.12 -11.25 -26.95
N ALA A 188 -5.33 -11.57 -26.47
CA ALA A 188 -5.60 -11.77 -25.05
C ALA A 188 -4.76 -12.94 -24.50
N ARG A 189 -4.83 -14.11 -25.16
CA ARG A 189 -4.10 -15.29 -24.68
C ARG A 189 -2.58 -15.11 -24.72
N MET A 190 -2.05 -14.46 -25.76
CA MET A 190 -0.61 -14.21 -25.85
C MET A 190 -0.14 -13.23 -24.77
N SER A 191 -0.95 -12.24 -24.39
CA SER A 191 -0.65 -11.36 -23.26
C SER A 191 -0.64 -12.11 -21.93
N ASP A 192 -1.61 -12.99 -21.69
CA ASP A 192 -1.67 -13.82 -20.47
C ASP A 192 -0.44 -14.72 -20.32
N LEU A 193 -0.01 -15.38 -21.40
CA LEU A 193 1.17 -16.25 -21.38
C LEU A 193 2.47 -15.46 -21.10
N ARG A 194 2.59 -14.24 -21.62
CA ARG A 194 3.73 -13.35 -21.34
C ARG A 194 3.74 -12.85 -19.91
N ARG A 195 2.57 -12.68 -19.28
CA ARG A 195 2.44 -12.37 -17.86
C ARG A 195 2.84 -13.55 -16.99
N GLU A 196 2.26 -14.71 -17.26
CA GLU A 196 2.48 -15.95 -16.48
C GLU A 196 3.91 -16.49 -16.60
N ASN A 197 4.69 -15.97 -17.56
CA ASN A 197 6.06 -16.38 -17.84
C ASN A 197 6.19 -17.90 -18.01
N VAL A 198 5.13 -18.55 -18.52
CA VAL A 198 4.94 -20.02 -18.58
C VAL A 198 6.12 -20.74 -19.23
N TYR A 199 6.78 -20.07 -20.16
CA TYR A 199 7.88 -20.63 -20.95
C TYR A 199 9.24 -19.97 -20.63
N GLY A 200 9.38 -19.20 -19.54
CA GLY A 200 10.65 -18.58 -19.11
C GLY A 200 11.14 -17.45 -20.02
N GLY A 201 10.23 -16.85 -20.81
CA GLY A 201 10.54 -15.93 -21.88
C GLY A 201 10.65 -14.45 -21.53
N SER A 202 10.85 -13.65 -22.58
CA SER A 202 10.89 -12.20 -22.49
C SER A 202 9.49 -11.67 -22.14
N GLY A 203 9.17 -11.55 -20.85
CA GLY A 203 7.86 -11.09 -20.37
C GLY A 203 7.45 -9.71 -20.90
N LEU A 204 6.37 -9.12 -20.38
CA LEU A 204 5.77 -7.86 -20.87
C LEU A 204 6.77 -6.71 -21.16
N GLY A 205 7.93 -6.67 -20.49
CA GLY A 205 8.96 -5.66 -20.68
C GLY A 205 9.68 -5.61 -22.04
N THR A 206 9.44 -6.55 -22.97
CA THR A 206 9.96 -6.47 -24.35
C THR A 206 8.99 -5.85 -25.35
N LEU A 207 7.73 -5.67 -24.96
CA LEU A 207 6.76 -4.99 -25.81
C LEU A 207 7.00 -3.47 -25.79
N PRO A 208 6.82 -2.77 -26.92
CA PRO A 208 6.85 -1.32 -26.94
C PRO A 208 5.77 -0.76 -26.00
N VAL A 209 6.19 0.08 -25.05
CA VAL A 209 5.28 0.84 -24.19
C VAL A 209 5.03 2.20 -24.83
N ARG A 210 3.76 2.61 -24.90
CA ARG A 210 3.32 3.89 -25.46
C ARG A 210 2.43 4.60 -24.45
N HIS A 211 2.46 5.93 -24.46
CA HIS A 211 1.54 6.73 -23.66
C HIS A 211 0.16 6.80 -24.35
N ILE A 212 -0.86 7.01 -23.54
CA ILE A 212 -2.24 7.19 -23.96
C ILE A 212 -2.96 8.08 -22.93
N ILE A 213 -3.88 8.92 -23.38
CA ILE A 213 -4.72 9.72 -22.48
C ILE A 213 -6.10 9.06 -22.38
N LEU A 214 -6.59 8.88 -21.16
CA LEU A 214 -7.93 8.35 -20.88
C LEU A 214 -8.69 9.37 -20.04
N LEU A 215 -9.82 9.86 -20.55
CA LEU A 215 -10.73 10.74 -19.82
C LEU A 215 -12.02 9.98 -19.52
N ALA A 216 -12.45 9.96 -18.25
CA ALA A 216 -13.72 9.37 -17.87
C ALA A 216 -14.87 10.32 -18.22
N LYS A 217 -15.71 9.91 -19.18
CA LYS A 217 -16.88 10.67 -19.65
C LYS A 217 -18.00 10.70 -18.62
N ASN A 218 -18.20 9.59 -17.92
CA ASN A 218 -19.28 9.39 -16.96
C ASN A 218 -18.88 8.35 -15.89
N ARG A 219 -19.81 8.00 -15.00
CA ARG A 219 -19.55 7.05 -13.91
C ARG A 219 -19.08 5.67 -14.40
N THR A 220 -19.62 5.16 -15.50
CA THR A 220 -19.17 3.89 -16.12
C THR A 220 -17.71 3.98 -16.54
N GLY A 221 -17.35 5.09 -17.19
CA GLY A 221 -15.95 5.40 -17.54
C GLY A 221 -15.03 5.44 -16.34
N LEU A 222 -15.44 6.05 -15.24
CA LEU A 222 -14.64 6.13 -14.02
C LEU A 222 -14.39 4.74 -13.40
N VAL A 223 -15.41 3.90 -13.30
CA VAL A 223 -15.27 2.52 -12.80
C VAL A 223 -14.34 1.71 -13.72
N ASN A 224 -14.48 1.88 -15.04
CA ASN A 224 -13.59 1.24 -16.01
C ASN A 224 -12.15 1.75 -15.90
N LEU A 225 -11.94 3.05 -15.65
CA LEU A 225 -10.62 3.60 -15.37
C LEU A 225 -10.02 2.98 -14.11
N TYR A 226 -10.79 2.82 -13.04
CA TYR A 226 -10.35 2.14 -11.81
C TYR A 226 -9.95 0.69 -12.07
N ARG A 227 -10.70 -0.04 -12.90
CA ARG A 227 -10.34 -1.40 -13.34
C ARG A 227 -9.01 -1.42 -14.10
N LEU A 228 -8.83 -0.55 -15.09
CA LEU A 228 -7.63 -0.51 -15.92
C LEU A 228 -6.38 -0.15 -15.11
N VAL A 229 -6.47 0.84 -14.21
CA VAL A 229 -5.40 1.17 -13.25
C VAL A 229 -5.06 -0.05 -12.39
N SER A 230 -6.09 -0.70 -11.84
CA SER A 230 -5.90 -1.89 -11.01
C SER A 230 -5.23 -3.04 -11.76
N TYR A 231 -5.64 -3.30 -12.99
CA TYR A 231 -5.03 -4.34 -13.81
C TYR A 231 -3.60 -4.02 -14.19
N GLY A 232 -3.27 -2.74 -14.45
CA GLY A 232 -1.89 -2.30 -14.63
C GLY A 232 -1.01 -2.64 -13.43
N HIS A 233 -1.49 -2.38 -12.21
CA HIS A 233 -0.73 -2.62 -10.97
C HIS A 233 -0.71 -4.09 -10.51
N LEU A 234 -1.78 -4.86 -10.77
CA LEU A 234 -1.91 -6.24 -10.29
C LEU A 234 -1.53 -7.28 -11.33
N LYS A 235 -2.00 -7.11 -12.58
CA LYS A 235 -1.90 -8.13 -13.63
C LYS A 235 -0.79 -7.84 -14.63
N TYR A 236 -0.53 -6.58 -14.93
CA TYR A 236 0.28 -6.17 -16.08
C TYR A 236 1.44 -5.24 -15.68
N MET A 237 2.19 -5.64 -14.66
CA MET A 237 3.43 -4.98 -14.28
C MET A 237 4.57 -5.39 -15.21
N ASN A 238 5.27 -4.42 -15.82
CA ASN A 238 6.40 -4.73 -16.69
C ASN A 238 7.70 -5.00 -15.90
N ARG A 239 8.77 -5.45 -16.58
CA ARG A 239 10.08 -5.74 -15.95
C ARG A 239 10.78 -4.53 -15.32
N ARG A 240 10.36 -3.31 -15.69
CA ARG A 240 10.87 -2.05 -15.12
C ARG A 240 10.00 -1.55 -13.96
N LYS A 241 9.08 -2.40 -13.46
CA LYS A 241 8.11 -2.07 -12.40
C LYS A 241 7.21 -0.88 -12.77
N GLN A 242 6.80 -0.81 -14.03
CA GLN A 242 5.82 0.17 -14.49
C GLN A 242 4.50 -0.56 -14.80
N PRO A 243 3.36 -0.07 -14.29
CA PRO A 243 2.06 -0.60 -14.66
C PRO A 243 1.79 -0.28 -16.13
N VAL A 244 1.41 -1.29 -16.92
CA VAL A 244 1.04 -1.13 -18.33
C VAL A 244 -0.30 -1.79 -18.59
N VAL A 245 -1.03 -1.34 -19.61
CA VAL A 245 -2.33 -1.93 -19.96
C VAL A 245 -2.30 -2.39 -21.43
N PRO A 246 -2.51 -3.68 -21.73
CA PRO A 246 -2.64 -4.13 -23.10
C PRO A 246 -3.83 -3.48 -23.81
N ARG A 247 -3.71 -3.18 -25.11
CA ARG A 247 -4.80 -2.52 -25.87
C ARG A 247 -6.13 -3.28 -25.80
N HIS A 248 -6.11 -4.61 -25.89
CA HIS A 248 -7.34 -5.41 -25.85
C HIS A 248 -8.07 -5.30 -24.49
N GLU A 249 -7.36 -5.08 -23.38
CA GLU A 249 -8.00 -4.81 -22.08
C GLU A 249 -8.63 -3.42 -22.07
N LEU A 250 -7.96 -2.41 -22.63
CA LEU A 250 -8.56 -1.10 -22.82
C LEU A 250 -9.81 -1.19 -23.71
N ASP A 251 -9.76 -1.90 -24.83
CA ASP A 251 -10.91 -2.09 -25.73
C ASP A 251 -12.12 -2.70 -25.01
N LYS A 252 -11.86 -3.70 -24.15
CA LYS A 252 -12.89 -4.36 -23.33
C LYS A 252 -13.59 -3.40 -22.36
N TYR A 253 -12.86 -2.44 -21.79
CA TYR A 253 -13.38 -1.47 -20.82
C TYR A 253 -13.41 -0.03 -21.36
N ARG A 254 -13.51 0.13 -22.69
CA ARG A 254 -13.51 1.45 -23.35
C ARG A 254 -14.81 2.23 -23.12
N GLU A 255 -15.90 1.54 -22.77
CA GLU A 255 -17.19 2.19 -22.53
C GLU A 255 -17.07 3.30 -21.48
N GLY A 256 -17.58 4.49 -21.82
CA GLY A 256 -17.52 5.67 -20.96
C GLY A 256 -16.14 6.35 -20.89
N LEU A 257 -15.15 5.92 -21.67
CA LEU A 257 -13.85 6.57 -21.78
C LEU A 257 -13.71 7.33 -23.10
N ILE A 258 -13.01 8.46 -23.07
CA ILE A 258 -12.52 9.20 -24.24
C ILE A 258 -11.01 8.98 -24.31
N VAL A 259 -10.51 8.58 -25.48
CA VAL A 259 -9.13 8.13 -25.68
C VAL A 259 -8.36 9.12 -26.56
N GLY A 260 -7.31 9.73 -26.01
CA GLY A 260 -6.42 10.69 -26.69
C GLY A 260 -5.10 10.07 -27.16
N SER A 261 -4.52 10.64 -28.22
CA SER A 261 -3.29 10.11 -28.87
C SER A 261 -2.01 10.30 -28.05
N ALA A 262 -2.05 11.09 -26.97
CA ALA A 262 -0.95 11.42 -26.06
C ALA A 262 0.20 12.21 -26.68
N CYS A 263 1.25 12.38 -25.86
CA CYS A 263 2.46 13.14 -26.13
C CYS A 263 3.40 12.46 -27.14
N GLU A 264 4.66 12.86 -27.17
CA GLU A 264 5.71 12.33 -28.04
C GLU A 264 6.07 10.86 -27.77
N ALA A 265 5.69 10.34 -26.60
CA ALA A 265 5.74 8.92 -26.27
C ALA A 265 4.47 8.14 -26.68
N GLY A 266 3.44 8.82 -27.19
CA GLY A 266 2.23 8.24 -27.77
C GLY A 266 2.50 7.46 -29.06
N GLU A 267 1.59 6.55 -29.41
CA GLU A 267 1.77 5.68 -30.58
C GLU A 267 1.83 6.45 -31.89
N LEU A 268 0.92 7.42 -32.09
CA LEU A 268 0.84 8.22 -33.31
C LEU A 268 2.10 9.07 -33.51
N PHE A 269 2.55 9.78 -32.47
CA PHE A 269 3.73 10.62 -32.56
C PHE A 269 5.00 9.80 -32.79
N ARG A 270 5.16 8.67 -32.09
CA ARG A 270 6.27 7.74 -32.32
C ARG A 270 6.27 7.18 -33.73
N ALA A 271 5.11 6.88 -34.30
CA ALA A 271 5.02 6.42 -35.69
C ALA A 271 5.50 7.50 -36.68
N MET A 272 5.27 8.79 -36.42
CA MET A 272 5.83 9.88 -37.22
C MET A 272 7.36 9.92 -37.12
N LEU A 273 7.91 9.85 -35.91
CA LEU A 273 9.36 9.85 -35.69
C LEU A 273 10.05 8.63 -36.31
N ASP A 274 9.39 7.47 -36.30
CA ASP A 274 9.88 6.25 -36.92
C ASP A 274 9.82 6.31 -38.47
N GLY A 275 9.16 7.34 -39.04
CA GLY A 275 9.04 7.56 -40.48
C GLY A 275 7.98 6.68 -41.15
N LYS A 276 6.90 6.34 -40.43
CA LYS A 276 5.78 5.57 -40.99
C LYS A 276 5.06 6.37 -42.08
N SER A 277 4.45 5.65 -43.02
CA SER A 277 3.71 6.25 -44.12
C SER A 277 2.47 7.01 -43.63
N TYR A 278 2.03 8.01 -44.40
CA TYR A 278 0.84 8.78 -44.03
C TYR A 278 -0.44 7.92 -43.90
N GLN A 279 -0.55 6.84 -44.66
CA GLN A 279 -1.67 5.90 -44.56
C GLN A 279 -1.63 5.09 -43.26
N GLU A 280 -0.44 4.68 -42.80
CA GLU A 280 -0.31 4.02 -41.49
C GLU A 280 -0.62 5.00 -40.36
N LEU A 281 -0.21 6.27 -40.47
CA LEU A 281 -0.59 7.30 -39.50
C LEU A 281 -2.11 7.49 -39.44
N LYS A 282 -2.81 7.49 -40.59
CA LYS A 282 -4.29 7.52 -40.62
C LYS A 282 -4.91 6.31 -39.91
N LYS A 283 -4.38 5.12 -40.14
CA LYS A 283 -4.86 3.88 -39.51
C LYS A 283 -4.72 3.93 -37.99
N ILE A 284 -3.59 4.43 -37.50
CA ILE A 284 -3.35 4.63 -36.06
C ILE A 284 -4.29 5.70 -35.51
N ALA A 285 -4.40 6.85 -36.19
CA ALA A 285 -5.21 7.99 -35.75
C ALA A 285 -6.70 7.63 -35.57
N LYS A 286 -7.27 6.76 -36.42
CA LYS A 286 -8.67 6.29 -36.33
C LYS A 286 -9.04 5.60 -35.02
N TYR A 287 -8.06 5.13 -34.25
CA TYR A 287 -8.32 4.48 -32.95
C TYR A 287 -8.68 5.48 -31.83
N TYR A 288 -8.32 6.74 -31.99
CA TYR A 288 -8.46 7.78 -30.97
C TYR A 288 -9.72 8.61 -31.15
N ASP A 289 -10.30 9.07 -30.05
CA ASP A 289 -11.46 9.96 -30.04
C ASP A 289 -11.04 11.42 -30.26
N PHE A 290 -9.80 11.77 -29.90
CA PHE A 290 -9.15 13.03 -30.25
C PHE A 290 -7.64 12.86 -30.45
N LEU A 291 -7.05 13.73 -31.27
CA LEU A 291 -5.60 13.77 -31.50
C LEU A 291 -4.98 14.94 -30.76
N GLU A 292 -3.77 14.76 -30.25
CA GLU A 292 -3.07 15.77 -29.46
C GLU A 292 -1.93 16.41 -30.23
N ILE A 293 -1.81 17.73 -30.09
CA ILE A 293 -0.62 18.51 -30.44
C ILE A 293 -0.13 19.24 -29.19
N GLN A 294 1.19 19.45 -29.10
CA GLN A 294 1.80 20.07 -27.93
C GLN A 294 2.64 21.28 -28.31
N PRO A 295 2.84 22.24 -27.37
CA PRO A 295 3.83 23.29 -27.52
C PRO A 295 5.17 22.74 -28.01
N LEU A 296 5.85 23.50 -28.86
CA LEU A 296 7.14 23.13 -29.43
C LEU A 296 8.18 22.92 -28.33
N GLY A 297 8.08 23.68 -27.23
CA GLY A 297 8.90 23.52 -26.03
C GLY A 297 8.85 22.11 -25.42
N ASN A 298 7.71 21.42 -25.46
CA ASN A 298 7.57 20.06 -24.95
C ASN A 298 8.51 19.08 -25.68
N ASN A 299 8.73 19.33 -26.97
CA ASN A 299 9.48 18.49 -27.88
C ASN A 299 10.88 19.02 -28.22
N GLU A 300 11.34 20.08 -27.55
CA GLU A 300 12.61 20.75 -27.86
C GLU A 300 13.82 19.81 -27.71
N PHE A 301 13.73 18.80 -26.82
CA PHE A 301 14.78 17.79 -26.65
C PHE A 301 15.07 17.00 -27.94
N LEU A 302 14.12 16.90 -28.88
CA LEU A 302 14.33 16.28 -30.21
C LEU A 302 15.30 17.09 -31.09
N THR A 303 15.47 18.38 -30.80
CA THR A 303 16.44 19.24 -31.49
C THR A 303 17.81 19.19 -30.81
N LYS A 304 17.84 19.17 -29.47
CA LYS A 304 19.05 19.18 -28.64
C LYS A 304 19.71 17.80 -28.60
N SER A 305 19.01 16.83 -28.05
CA SER A 305 19.48 15.45 -27.80
C SER A 305 19.19 14.51 -28.97
N GLY A 306 18.12 14.75 -29.72
CA GLY A 306 17.70 13.92 -30.85
C GLY A 306 16.88 12.70 -30.44
N TYR A 307 16.26 12.05 -31.43
CA TYR A 307 15.52 10.80 -31.28
C TYR A 307 16.42 9.60 -31.62
N LYS A 308 16.51 8.66 -30.68
CA LYS A 308 17.28 7.43 -30.87
C LYS A 308 16.44 6.39 -31.63
N LYS A 309 16.63 6.32 -32.95
CA LYS A 309 15.91 5.40 -33.84
C LYS A 309 16.44 3.96 -33.76
N SER A 310 17.74 3.80 -33.49
CA SER A 310 18.37 2.49 -33.29
C SER A 310 19.52 2.55 -32.28
N LYS A 311 20.22 1.44 -32.04
CA LYS A 311 21.39 1.44 -31.14
C LYS A 311 22.51 2.38 -31.62
N THR A 312 22.59 2.64 -32.92
CA THR A 312 23.68 3.39 -33.57
C THR A 312 23.21 4.67 -34.25
N GLU A 313 21.90 4.89 -34.38
CA GLU A 313 21.33 6.02 -35.11
C GLU A 313 20.55 6.95 -34.17
N VAL A 314 20.95 8.22 -34.18
CA VAL A 314 20.26 9.32 -33.50
C VAL A 314 19.94 10.38 -34.54
N VAL A 315 18.66 10.70 -34.69
CA VAL A 315 18.16 11.71 -35.63
C VAL A 315 17.86 12.98 -34.85
N LYS A 316 18.43 14.11 -35.25
CA LYS A 316 18.09 15.43 -34.71
C LYS A 316 17.11 16.12 -35.65
N TYR A 317 16.12 16.77 -35.06
CA TYR A 317 15.09 17.50 -35.80
C TYR A 317 15.32 19.01 -35.68
N THR A 318 14.82 19.75 -36.65
CA THR A 318 14.82 21.22 -36.64
C THR A 318 13.57 21.76 -35.95
N HIS A 319 13.56 23.05 -35.65
CA HIS A 319 12.37 23.72 -35.14
C HIS A 319 11.18 23.63 -36.13
N GLU A 320 11.45 23.74 -37.43
CA GLU A 320 10.43 23.60 -38.48
C GLU A 320 9.87 22.16 -38.54
N ASP A 321 10.68 21.14 -38.24
CA ASP A 321 10.19 19.76 -38.16
C ASP A 321 9.18 19.58 -37.03
N LEU A 322 9.41 20.22 -35.87
CA LEU A 322 8.44 20.21 -34.75
C LEU A 322 7.10 20.82 -35.15
N ILE A 323 7.14 21.96 -35.85
CA ILE A 323 5.95 22.61 -36.43
C ILE A 323 5.26 21.66 -37.41
N ASN A 324 6.02 20.99 -38.27
CA ASN A 324 5.48 20.08 -39.28
C ASN A 324 4.87 18.80 -38.68
N PHE A 325 5.35 18.32 -37.53
CA PHE A 325 4.69 17.25 -36.78
C PHE A 325 3.29 17.68 -36.34
N ASN A 326 3.16 18.86 -35.73
CA ASN A 326 1.86 19.40 -35.33
C ASN A 326 0.94 19.61 -36.56
N ARG A 327 1.45 20.20 -37.65
CA ARG A 327 0.69 20.33 -38.91
C ARG A 327 0.24 18.99 -39.49
N THR A 328 1.06 17.94 -39.35
CA THR A 328 0.71 16.59 -39.83
C THR A 328 -0.45 16.00 -39.03
N ILE A 329 -0.44 16.16 -37.71
CA ILE A 329 -1.53 15.73 -36.82
C ILE A 329 -2.81 16.53 -37.11
N VAL A 330 -2.70 17.86 -37.28
CA VAL A 330 -3.82 18.72 -37.69
C VAL A 330 -4.44 18.23 -38.99
N ARG A 331 -3.61 17.95 -40.01
CA ARG A 331 -4.07 17.41 -41.29
C ARG A 331 -4.77 16.06 -41.13
N LEU A 332 -4.25 15.17 -40.27
CA LEU A 332 -4.90 13.88 -39.98
C LEU A 332 -6.28 14.08 -39.35
N GLY A 333 -6.40 14.97 -38.36
CA GLY A 333 -7.68 15.28 -37.72
C GLY A 333 -8.70 15.86 -38.70
N ASP A 334 -8.28 16.82 -39.53
CA ASP A 334 -9.15 17.43 -40.55
C ASP A 334 -9.64 16.40 -41.58
N GLU A 335 -8.77 15.51 -42.07
CA GLU A 335 -9.11 14.49 -43.07
C GLU A 335 -9.96 13.33 -42.50
N LEU A 336 -9.79 13.01 -41.22
CA LEU A 336 -10.54 11.93 -40.56
C LEU A 336 -11.78 12.43 -39.79
N HIS A 337 -11.98 13.74 -39.73
CA HIS A 337 -13.00 14.39 -38.90
C HIS A 337 -12.87 14.04 -37.41
N ILE A 338 -11.64 13.96 -36.91
CA ILE A 338 -11.31 13.72 -35.51
C ILE A 338 -10.83 15.04 -34.89
N PRO A 339 -11.40 15.49 -33.76
CA PRO A 339 -10.96 16.72 -33.10
C PRO A 339 -9.46 16.69 -32.77
N VAL A 340 -8.78 17.80 -33.05
CA VAL A 340 -7.37 18.00 -32.67
C VAL A 340 -7.30 18.99 -31.53
N VAL A 341 -6.63 18.61 -30.45
CA VAL A 341 -6.64 19.30 -29.17
C VAL A 341 -5.21 19.69 -28.82
N ALA A 342 -5.00 20.96 -28.47
CA ALA A 342 -3.72 21.44 -27.97
C ALA A 342 -3.60 21.17 -26.46
N THR A 343 -2.65 20.33 -26.06
CA THR A 343 -2.44 19.96 -24.65
C THR A 343 -1.06 20.37 -24.15
N GLY A 344 -0.95 20.72 -22.86
CA GLY A 344 0.28 21.25 -22.26
C GLY A 344 1.20 20.21 -21.60
N ASP A 345 0.67 19.02 -21.28
CA ASP A 345 1.35 17.98 -20.48
C ASP A 345 1.94 18.53 -19.16
N VAL A 346 1.08 19.22 -18.41
CA VAL A 346 1.44 20.02 -17.24
C VAL A 346 1.95 19.14 -16.09
N HIS A 347 3.08 19.51 -15.51
CA HIS A 347 3.71 18.83 -14.35
C HIS A 347 3.90 19.76 -13.14
N PHE A 348 3.75 21.06 -13.31
CA PHE A 348 3.87 22.08 -12.26
C PHE A 348 3.07 23.33 -12.65
N LEU A 349 2.81 24.24 -11.71
CA LEU A 349 1.90 25.36 -11.93
C LEU A 349 2.56 26.47 -12.75
N ASP A 350 3.63 27.08 -12.21
CA ASP A 350 4.29 28.23 -12.80
C ASP A 350 5.65 27.85 -13.42
N ALA A 351 6.17 28.65 -14.36
CA ALA A 351 7.41 28.31 -15.08
C ALA A 351 8.63 28.17 -14.14
N GLU A 352 8.70 28.99 -13.08
CA GLU A 352 9.73 28.95 -12.05
C GLU A 352 9.72 27.69 -11.16
N ASP A 353 8.59 26.96 -11.10
CA ASP A 353 8.44 25.75 -10.29
C ASP A 353 9.19 24.54 -10.86
N ALA A 354 9.69 24.65 -12.10
CA ALA A 354 10.51 23.63 -12.75
C ALA A 354 11.70 23.17 -11.88
N VAL A 355 12.23 24.07 -11.03
CA VAL A 355 13.32 23.77 -10.12
C VAL A 355 12.96 22.68 -9.10
N TYR A 356 11.72 22.61 -8.61
CA TYR A 356 11.31 21.58 -7.66
C TYR A 356 11.30 20.20 -8.31
N ARG A 357 10.80 20.12 -9.55
CA ARG A 357 10.86 18.89 -10.36
C ARG A 357 12.30 18.50 -10.68
N ALA A 358 13.19 19.46 -10.94
CA ALA A 358 14.61 19.20 -11.20
C ALA A 358 15.31 18.57 -9.97
N VAL A 359 15.02 19.08 -8.77
CA VAL A 359 15.52 18.51 -7.50
C VAL A 359 15.07 17.05 -7.36
N ILE A 360 13.80 16.75 -7.63
CA ILE A 360 13.23 15.40 -7.53
C ILE A 360 13.84 14.46 -8.58
N MET A 361 13.84 14.86 -9.86
CA MET A 361 14.38 14.06 -10.97
C MET A 361 15.87 13.72 -10.77
N THR A 362 16.65 14.66 -10.23
CA THR A 362 18.07 14.41 -9.92
C THR A 362 18.25 13.32 -8.85
N ASN A 363 17.32 13.22 -7.91
CA ASN A 363 17.31 12.17 -6.89
C ASN A 363 16.84 10.82 -7.45
N GLU A 364 16.03 10.82 -8.51
CA GLU A 364 15.64 9.61 -9.26
C GLU A 364 16.70 9.16 -10.29
N GLY A 365 17.77 9.93 -10.47
CA GLY A 365 18.91 9.57 -11.31
C GLY A 365 18.83 10.09 -12.75
N PHE A 366 17.96 11.07 -13.04
CA PHE A 366 17.92 11.76 -14.32
C PHE A 366 19.08 12.79 -14.40
N PRO A 367 20.06 12.60 -15.28
CA PRO A 367 21.24 13.46 -15.35
C PRO A 367 20.96 14.82 -16.02
N ASP A 368 19.84 14.94 -16.72
CA ASP A 368 19.38 16.08 -17.51
C ASP A 368 18.20 16.82 -16.86
N ALA A 369 18.02 16.69 -15.54
CA ALA A 369 16.89 17.24 -14.79
C ALA A 369 16.72 18.77 -14.92
N ASP A 370 17.82 19.52 -15.11
CA ASP A 370 17.79 20.97 -15.32
C ASP A 370 17.41 21.37 -16.75
N ASP A 371 17.59 20.48 -17.73
CA ASP A 371 17.29 20.69 -19.14
C ASP A 371 15.91 20.11 -19.52
N GLN A 372 15.00 20.03 -18.55
CA GLN A 372 13.65 19.50 -18.75
C GLN A 372 12.78 20.43 -19.61
N ALA A 373 11.76 19.85 -20.25
CA ALA A 373 10.77 20.60 -21.00
C ALA A 373 9.97 21.59 -20.11
N PRO A 374 9.53 22.74 -20.64
CA PRO A 374 8.73 23.73 -19.92
C PRO A 374 7.26 23.27 -19.81
N LEU A 375 7.00 22.38 -18.85
CA LEU A 375 5.71 21.72 -18.60
C LEU A 375 4.87 22.42 -17.51
N TYR A 376 4.77 23.75 -17.57
CA TYR A 376 3.94 24.55 -16.66
C TYR A 376 2.51 24.73 -17.18
N LEU A 377 1.59 25.16 -16.32
CA LEU A 377 0.20 25.45 -16.71
C LEU A 377 0.13 26.75 -17.51
N ARG A 378 0.14 26.63 -18.84
CA ARG A 378 0.00 27.77 -19.75
C ARG A 378 -1.41 28.35 -19.72
N THR A 379 -1.47 29.67 -19.80
CA THR A 379 -2.70 30.41 -20.08
C THR A 379 -3.18 30.16 -21.52
N THR A 380 -4.46 30.44 -21.78
CA THR A 380 -5.01 30.34 -23.14
C THR A 380 -4.29 31.25 -24.13
N ASP A 381 -3.89 32.46 -23.72
CA ASP A 381 -3.17 33.39 -24.58
C ASP A 381 -1.77 32.89 -24.92
N GLU A 382 -1.04 32.31 -23.96
CA GLU A 382 0.25 31.66 -24.23
C GLU A 382 0.10 30.47 -25.18
N MET A 383 -0.95 29.66 -25.01
CA MET A 383 -1.24 28.55 -25.93
C MET A 383 -1.58 29.07 -27.33
N LEU A 384 -2.41 30.10 -27.46
CA LEU A 384 -2.73 30.69 -28.77
C LEU A 384 -1.48 31.25 -29.47
N ALA A 385 -0.60 31.91 -28.71
CA ALA A 385 0.68 32.40 -29.23
C ALA A 385 1.60 31.26 -29.69
N GLU A 386 1.66 30.17 -28.93
CA GLU A 386 2.45 28.98 -29.26
C GLU A 386 2.03 28.33 -30.59
N PHE A 387 0.72 28.35 -30.91
CA PHE A 387 0.16 27.72 -32.11
C PHE A 387 -0.15 28.70 -33.25
N ASP A 388 0.32 29.95 -33.19
CA ASP A 388 0.04 31.00 -34.20
C ASP A 388 0.46 30.60 -35.63
N TYR A 389 1.48 29.73 -35.77
CA TYR A 389 1.93 29.20 -37.06
C TYR A 389 0.90 28.33 -37.82
N LEU A 390 -0.21 27.93 -37.16
CA LEU A 390 -1.36 27.27 -37.79
C LEU A 390 -2.34 28.27 -38.41
N GLY A 391 -2.19 29.56 -38.10
CA GLY A 391 -3.13 30.62 -38.43
C GLY A 391 -4.22 30.78 -37.36
N PRO A 392 -4.77 32.00 -37.19
CA PRO A 392 -5.58 32.38 -36.03
C PRO A 392 -6.84 31.53 -35.86
N LYS A 393 -7.48 31.14 -36.97
CA LYS A 393 -8.69 30.30 -36.93
C LYS A 393 -8.38 28.90 -36.40
N LYS A 394 -7.37 28.23 -36.96
CA LYS A 394 -7.03 26.86 -36.58
C LYS A 394 -6.40 26.82 -35.19
N ALA A 395 -5.60 27.83 -34.82
CA ALA A 395 -5.09 27.98 -33.45
C ALA A 395 -6.24 28.08 -32.44
N TYR A 396 -7.24 28.93 -32.69
CA TYR A 396 -8.41 29.04 -31.82
C TYR A 396 -9.22 27.75 -31.76
N GLU A 397 -9.41 27.07 -32.89
CA GLU A 397 -10.10 25.78 -32.98
C GLU A 397 -9.43 24.72 -32.09
N VAL A 398 -8.12 24.51 -32.20
CA VAL A 398 -7.42 23.44 -31.45
C VAL A 398 -7.15 23.78 -29.99
N VAL A 399 -7.00 25.07 -29.65
CA VAL A 399 -6.71 25.53 -28.28
C VAL A 399 -7.98 25.76 -27.47
N VAL A 400 -9.09 26.20 -28.08
CA VAL A 400 -10.31 26.63 -27.39
C VAL A 400 -11.53 25.81 -27.80
N GLU A 401 -11.86 25.72 -29.09
CA GLU A 401 -13.13 25.09 -29.49
C GLU A 401 -13.11 23.57 -29.22
N ASN A 402 -12.07 22.86 -29.68
CA ASN A 402 -11.96 21.42 -29.52
C ASN A 402 -11.66 21.01 -28.07
N THR A 403 -10.88 21.81 -27.32
CA THR A 403 -10.65 21.55 -25.89
C THR A 403 -11.96 21.63 -25.09
N ASN A 404 -12.77 22.67 -25.34
CA ASN A 404 -14.10 22.78 -24.72
C ASN A 404 -15.05 21.69 -25.22
N LEU A 405 -15.02 21.32 -26.51
CA LEU A 405 -15.83 20.22 -27.05
C LEU A 405 -15.57 18.88 -26.34
N ILE A 406 -14.30 18.58 -26.02
CA ILE A 406 -13.96 17.37 -25.26
C ILE A 406 -14.39 17.51 -23.79
N ALA A 407 -14.18 18.67 -23.18
CA ALA A 407 -14.62 18.93 -21.80
C ALA A 407 -16.14 18.82 -21.63
N ASP A 408 -16.93 19.35 -22.58
CA ASP A 408 -18.40 19.32 -22.58
C ASP A 408 -18.97 17.91 -22.72
N GLN A 409 -18.18 16.94 -23.19
CA GLN A 409 -18.60 15.54 -23.23
C GLN A 409 -18.53 14.87 -21.86
N CYS A 410 -17.73 15.40 -20.94
CA CYS A 410 -17.52 14.83 -19.61
C CYS A 410 -18.57 15.36 -18.62
N GLU A 411 -19.32 14.43 -18.05
CA GLU A 411 -20.26 14.74 -16.98
C GLU A 411 -19.50 15.12 -15.69
N PRO A 412 -20.09 15.94 -14.81
CA PRO A 412 -19.59 16.09 -13.45
C PRO A 412 -19.70 14.76 -12.69
N ILE A 413 -18.56 14.09 -12.47
CA ILE A 413 -18.50 12.79 -11.78
C ILE A 413 -17.91 12.98 -10.39
N LYS A 414 -18.57 12.43 -9.37
CA LYS A 414 -17.94 12.26 -8.06
C LYS A 414 -16.95 11.08 -8.11
N PRO A 415 -15.70 11.24 -7.64
CA PRO A 415 -14.72 10.16 -7.63
C PRO A 415 -15.23 8.97 -6.81
N PHE A 416 -15.86 9.25 -5.68
CA PHE A 416 -16.42 8.25 -4.78
C PHE A 416 -17.95 8.31 -4.78
N PRO A 417 -18.65 7.19 -4.56
CA PRO A 417 -20.11 7.20 -4.45
C PRO A 417 -20.57 7.98 -3.22
N ASP A 418 -21.86 8.30 -3.13
CA ASP A 418 -22.45 8.89 -1.91
C ASP A 418 -22.99 7.79 -0.99
N GLY A 419 -22.85 7.99 0.32
CA GLY A 419 -23.42 7.13 1.35
C GLY A 419 -22.54 5.93 1.71
N LEU A 420 -22.90 5.33 2.85
CA LEU A 420 -22.25 4.15 3.41
C LEU A 420 -22.86 2.87 2.83
N PHE A 421 -22.01 1.92 2.46
CA PHE A 421 -22.37 0.61 1.95
C PHE A 421 -21.88 -0.47 2.93
N PRO A 422 -22.62 -0.75 4.01
CA PRO A 422 -22.22 -1.76 4.99
C PRO A 422 -22.30 -3.18 4.39
N PRO A 423 -21.44 -4.11 4.81
CA PRO A 423 -21.56 -5.52 4.44
C PRO A 423 -22.80 -6.12 5.13
N GLU A 424 -23.35 -7.19 4.54
CA GLU A 424 -24.48 -7.91 5.12
C GLU A 424 -24.01 -9.19 5.82
N LEU A 425 -24.49 -9.41 7.04
CA LEU A 425 -24.33 -10.67 7.78
C LEU A 425 -25.72 -11.17 8.22
N PRO A 426 -26.29 -12.20 7.55
CA PRO A 426 -27.65 -12.66 7.87
C PRO A 426 -27.81 -13.04 9.34
N GLY A 427 -28.82 -12.46 10.02
CA GLY A 427 -29.15 -12.75 11.42
C GLY A 427 -28.33 -11.97 12.46
N SER A 428 -27.42 -11.06 12.06
CA SER A 428 -26.58 -10.30 12.98
C SER A 428 -27.36 -9.51 14.02
N ALA A 429 -28.46 -8.85 13.63
CA ALA A 429 -29.28 -8.05 14.55
C ALA A 429 -29.88 -8.90 15.68
N ASP A 430 -30.44 -10.07 15.36
CA ASP A 430 -31.05 -10.95 16.35
C ASP A 430 -29.99 -11.65 17.22
N GLU A 431 -28.86 -12.04 16.62
CA GLU A 431 -27.72 -12.62 17.34
C GLU A 431 -27.16 -11.62 18.36
N LEU A 432 -26.98 -10.35 17.96
CA LEU A 432 -26.49 -9.27 18.83
C LEU A 432 -27.46 -9.04 19.99
N ARG A 433 -28.75 -8.88 19.70
CA ARG A 433 -29.78 -8.71 20.75
C ARG A 433 -29.74 -9.84 21.76
N ASN A 434 -29.74 -11.09 21.28
CA ASN A 434 -29.76 -12.26 22.14
C ASN A 434 -28.50 -12.32 23.03
N LEU A 435 -27.33 -12.08 22.46
CA LEU A 435 -26.06 -12.11 23.18
C LEU A 435 -26.03 -11.02 24.28
N THR A 436 -26.39 -9.80 23.92
CA THR A 436 -26.42 -8.64 24.84
C THR A 436 -27.37 -8.87 26.01
N TRP A 437 -28.63 -9.24 25.73
CA TRP A 437 -29.61 -9.48 26.80
C TRP A 437 -29.25 -10.67 27.69
N THR A 438 -28.77 -11.76 27.09
CA THR A 438 -28.34 -12.95 27.84
C THR A 438 -27.24 -12.59 28.84
N ARG A 439 -26.24 -11.80 28.42
CA ARG A 439 -25.14 -11.40 29.31
C ARG A 439 -25.58 -10.36 30.35
N ALA A 440 -26.45 -9.43 29.98
CA ALA A 440 -27.03 -8.47 30.92
C ALA A 440 -27.76 -9.20 32.06
N HIS A 441 -28.65 -10.15 31.74
CA HIS A 441 -29.36 -10.94 32.75
C HIS A 441 -28.42 -11.84 33.56
N ALA A 442 -27.42 -12.46 32.92
CA ALA A 442 -26.42 -13.25 33.64
C ALA A 442 -25.63 -12.42 34.66
N MET A 443 -25.44 -11.11 34.40
CA MET A 443 -24.68 -10.22 35.26
C MET A 443 -25.51 -9.53 36.34
N TYR A 444 -26.71 -9.03 36.01
CA TYR A 444 -27.54 -8.18 36.86
C TYR A 444 -28.86 -8.82 37.31
N GLY A 445 -29.15 -10.06 36.88
CA GLY A 445 -30.33 -10.82 37.25
C GLY A 445 -31.45 -10.77 36.20
N ASP A 446 -32.48 -11.59 36.41
CA ASP A 446 -33.62 -11.68 35.49
C ASP A 446 -34.44 -10.38 35.46
N GLU A 447 -34.62 -9.73 36.63
CA GLU A 447 -35.18 -8.37 36.72
C GLU A 447 -34.04 -7.36 36.66
N LEU A 448 -33.82 -6.77 35.48
CA LEU A 448 -32.74 -5.80 35.27
C LEU A 448 -33.02 -4.47 35.99
N PRO A 449 -31.99 -3.79 36.52
CA PRO A 449 -32.13 -2.41 36.96
C PRO A 449 -32.56 -1.51 35.79
N GLU A 450 -33.48 -0.57 36.04
CA GLU A 450 -34.02 0.35 35.02
C GLU A 450 -32.92 1.08 34.23
N ILE A 451 -31.83 1.47 34.91
CA ILE A 451 -30.68 2.12 34.26
C ILE A 451 -29.97 1.22 33.25
N VAL A 452 -29.88 -0.09 33.51
CA VAL A 452 -29.26 -1.04 32.60
C VAL A 452 -30.19 -1.33 31.42
N GLU A 453 -31.46 -1.61 31.71
CA GLU A 453 -32.47 -1.93 30.68
C GLU A 453 -32.66 -0.78 29.69
N SER A 454 -32.85 0.45 30.19
CA SER A 454 -33.05 1.63 29.35
C SER A 454 -31.85 1.96 28.47
N LEU A 455 -30.62 1.84 28.99
CA LEU A 455 -29.40 2.09 28.24
C LEU A 455 -29.17 1.03 27.17
N VAL A 456 -29.29 -0.26 27.52
CA VAL A 456 -29.12 -1.38 26.57
C VAL A 456 -30.13 -1.27 25.44
N GLN A 457 -31.41 -1.01 25.74
CA GLN A 457 -32.45 -0.86 24.74
C GLN A 457 -32.16 0.31 23.78
N ARG A 458 -31.83 1.48 24.33
CA ARG A 458 -31.51 2.68 23.53
C ARG A 458 -30.33 2.45 22.59
N GLU A 459 -29.26 1.83 23.08
CA GLU A 459 -28.07 1.56 22.27
C GLU A 459 -28.34 0.49 21.20
N LEU A 460 -29.05 -0.60 21.53
CA LEU A 460 -29.42 -1.62 20.54
C LEU A 460 -30.27 -1.04 19.41
N ASP A 461 -31.24 -0.20 19.74
CA ASP A 461 -32.11 0.45 18.74
C ASP A 461 -31.31 1.38 17.82
N ALA A 462 -30.33 2.12 18.35
CA ALA A 462 -29.45 2.96 17.55
C ALA A 462 -28.50 2.12 16.66
N ILE A 463 -27.85 1.10 17.23
CA ILE A 463 -26.89 0.25 16.50
C ILE A 463 -27.58 -0.51 15.36
N ILE A 464 -28.74 -1.13 15.64
CA ILE A 464 -29.47 -1.91 14.64
C ILE A 464 -30.20 -0.99 13.66
N GLY A 465 -30.75 0.14 14.14
CA GLY A 465 -31.44 1.12 13.29
C GLY A 465 -30.56 1.72 12.19
N HIS A 466 -29.25 1.85 12.45
CA HIS A 466 -28.25 2.33 11.48
C HIS A 466 -27.45 1.21 10.78
N GLY A 467 -27.80 -0.06 11.01
CA GLY A 467 -27.15 -1.21 10.35
C GLY A 467 -25.73 -1.53 10.83
N PHE A 468 -25.36 -1.09 12.02
CA PHE A 468 -24.03 -1.33 12.61
C PHE A 468 -23.92 -2.66 13.38
N ASP A 469 -25.01 -3.42 13.47
CA ASP A 469 -25.04 -4.75 14.09
C ASP A 469 -24.08 -5.74 13.41
N VAL A 470 -23.88 -5.61 12.09
CA VAL A 470 -22.92 -6.42 11.34
C VAL A 470 -21.49 -6.19 11.84
N MET A 471 -21.11 -4.94 12.12
CA MET A 471 -19.78 -4.63 12.67
C MET A 471 -19.58 -5.21 14.06
N TYR A 472 -20.58 -5.08 14.92
CA TYR A 472 -20.54 -5.62 16.28
C TYR A 472 -20.38 -7.14 16.26
N MET A 473 -21.22 -7.83 15.49
CA MET A 473 -21.15 -9.29 15.41
C MET A 473 -19.88 -9.79 14.75
N PHE A 474 -19.36 -9.05 13.77
CA PHE A 474 -18.07 -9.37 13.17
C PHE A 474 -16.92 -9.24 14.18
N ALA A 475 -16.84 -8.11 14.88
CA ALA A 475 -15.84 -7.89 15.93
C ALA A 475 -15.91 -8.97 17.02
N GLN A 476 -17.13 -9.29 17.46
CA GLN A 476 -17.38 -10.33 18.46
C GLN A 476 -16.89 -11.72 17.99
N LYS A 477 -17.18 -12.11 16.74
CA LYS A 477 -16.73 -13.40 16.19
C LYS A 477 -15.21 -13.48 16.07
N LEU A 478 -14.55 -12.38 15.68
CA LEU A 478 -13.08 -12.32 15.65
C LEU A 478 -12.46 -12.45 17.05
N ILE A 479 -13.04 -11.79 18.05
CA ILE A 479 -12.57 -11.87 19.44
C ILE A 479 -12.76 -13.29 19.97
N ALA A 480 -13.96 -13.85 19.84
CA ALA A 480 -14.23 -15.22 20.27
C ALA A 480 -13.27 -16.23 19.63
N ARG A 481 -12.99 -16.07 18.33
CA ARG A 481 -12.03 -16.91 17.62
C ARG A 481 -10.59 -16.73 18.10
N SER A 482 -10.18 -15.52 18.44
CA SER A 482 -8.87 -15.24 19.02
C SER A 482 -8.73 -15.91 20.39
N GLU A 483 -9.76 -15.79 21.23
CA GLU A 483 -9.81 -16.39 22.57
C GLU A 483 -9.82 -17.92 22.52
N GLU A 484 -10.56 -18.54 21.58
CA GLU A 484 -10.52 -19.99 21.31
C GLU A 484 -9.10 -20.49 20.99
N ASN A 485 -8.26 -19.65 20.39
CA ASN A 485 -6.86 -19.95 20.07
C ASN A 485 -5.87 -19.49 21.17
N GLY A 486 -6.39 -19.10 22.33
CA GLY A 486 -5.61 -18.68 23.51
C GLY A 486 -5.04 -17.26 23.41
N TYR A 487 -5.54 -16.41 22.51
CA TYR A 487 -5.09 -15.04 22.35
C TYR A 487 -6.18 -14.06 22.77
N VAL A 488 -5.91 -13.30 23.82
CA VAL A 488 -6.80 -12.22 24.30
C VAL A 488 -6.76 -11.04 23.33
N VAL A 489 -7.88 -10.33 23.22
CA VAL A 489 -7.98 -9.11 22.42
C VAL A 489 -8.13 -7.91 23.35
N GLY A 490 -7.22 -6.94 23.22
CA GLY A 490 -7.28 -5.69 23.96
C GLY A 490 -8.33 -4.75 23.37
N SER A 491 -9.10 -4.09 24.25
CA SER A 491 -10.05 -3.05 23.86
C SER A 491 -9.32 -1.78 23.37
N ARG A 492 -9.89 -1.09 22.37
CA ARG A 492 -9.32 0.15 21.83
C ARG A 492 -10.38 1.11 21.29
N GLY A 493 -10.05 2.40 21.23
CA GLY A 493 -10.87 3.41 20.58
C GLY A 493 -12.11 3.78 21.38
N SER A 494 -13.14 4.25 20.67
CA SER A 494 -14.39 4.70 21.29
C SER A 494 -15.42 3.60 21.53
N VAL A 495 -15.20 2.36 21.06
CA VAL A 495 -16.17 1.27 21.21
C VAL A 495 -16.44 0.93 22.68
N GLY A 496 -15.48 1.16 23.58
CA GLY A 496 -15.66 1.05 25.04
C GLY A 496 -16.66 2.04 25.65
N SER A 497 -17.25 2.94 24.84
CA SER A 497 -18.35 3.82 25.26
C SER A 497 -19.73 3.16 25.09
N SER A 498 -19.79 1.94 24.55
CA SER A 498 -21.03 1.20 24.27
C SER A 498 -21.23 0.07 25.27
N ILE A 499 -22.35 0.10 25.98
CA ILE A 499 -22.72 -0.99 26.89
C ILE A 499 -23.13 -2.25 26.12
N VAL A 500 -23.67 -2.08 24.90
CA VAL A 500 -23.93 -3.21 24.00
C VAL A 500 -22.62 -3.91 23.65
N ALA A 501 -21.53 -3.17 23.40
CA ALA A 501 -20.21 -3.74 23.11
C ALA A 501 -19.65 -4.52 24.32
N PHE A 502 -19.85 -4.00 25.53
CA PHE A 502 -19.46 -4.69 26.76
C PHE A 502 -20.21 -6.01 26.93
N PHE A 503 -21.54 -5.98 26.81
CA PHE A 503 -22.36 -7.18 26.96
C PHE A 503 -22.21 -8.17 25.79
N SER A 504 -21.83 -7.72 24.60
CA SER A 504 -21.48 -8.62 23.50
C SER A 504 -20.05 -9.17 23.60
N GLY A 505 -19.26 -8.76 24.60
CA GLY A 505 -17.88 -9.20 24.79
C GLY A 505 -16.88 -8.60 23.80
N ILE A 506 -17.21 -7.47 23.19
CA ILE A 506 -16.30 -6.73 22.28
C ILE A 506 -15.28 -5.90 23.08
N THR A 507 -15.68 -5.45 24.27
CA THR A 507 -14.82 -4.63 25.13
C THR A 507 -14.94 -5.03 26.60
N GLU A 508 -13.86 -4.86 27.35
CA GLU A 508 -13.84 -5.02 28.81
C GLU A 508 -14.29 -3.75 29.55
N VAL A 509 -14.42 -2.61 28.85
CA VAL A 509 -14.77 -1.33 29.48
C VAL A 509 -16.29 -1.25 29.68
N ASN A 510 -16.71 -1.14 30.94
CA ASN A 510 -18.12 -1.00 31.31
C ASN A 510 -18.52 0.49 31.37
N ALA A 511 -19.26 0.95 30.36
CA ALA A 511 -19.67 2.35 30.23
C ALA A 511 -20.70 2.83 31.27
N LEU A 512 -21.30 1.92 32.07
CA LEU A 512 -22.29 2.28 33.10
C LEU A 512 -21.70 3.24 34.15
N PRO A 513 -22.56 3.98 34.88
CA PRO A 513 -22.12 4.70 36.07
C PRO A 513 -21.49 3.76 37.11
N PRO A 514 -20.60 4.27 37.97
CA PRO A 514 -20.04 3.51 39.08
C PRO A 514 -21.09 2.77 39.90
N HIS A 515 -20.83 1.49 40.17
CA HIS A 515 -21.79 0.64 40.87
C HIS A 515 -21.12 -0.58 41.50
N TYR A 516 -21.82 -1.14 42.48
CA TYR A 516 -21.52 -2.46 43.02
C TYR A 516 -22.40 -3.53 42.37
N ARG A 517 -21.84 -4.72 42.17
CA ARG A 517 -22.58 -5.90 41.69
C ARG A 517 -22.18 -7.15 42.46
N CYS A 518 -23.16 -7.90 42.94
CA CYS A 518 -22.91 -9.17 43.62
C CYS A 518 -22.72 -10.30 42.60
N PRO A 519 -21.58 -11.02 42.59
CA PRO A 519 -21.36 -12.12 41.67
C PRO A 519 -22.19 -13.38 41.99
N SER A 520 -22.79 -13.45 43.18
CA SER A 520 -23.60 -14.58 43.65
C SER A 520 -25.10 -14.35 43.44
N CYS A 521 -25.69 -13.40 44.16
CA CYS A 521 -27.14 -13.15 44.12
C CYS A 521 -27.59 -12.08 43.11
N ARG A 522 -26.66 -11.56 42.29
CA ARG A 522 -26.90 -10.55 41.23
C ARG A 522 -27.44 -9.19 41.70
N PHE A 523 -27.55 -8.95 43.02
CA PHE A 523 -27.89 -7.63 43.55
C PHE A 523 -26.89 -6.55 43.08
N SER A 524 -27.42 -5.41 42.64
CA SER A 524 -26.62 -4.25 42.21
C SER A 524 -27.09 -2.95 42.83
N GLU A 525 -26.16 -2.02 43.01
CA GLU A 525 -26.40 -0.68 43.60
C GLU A 525 -25.55 0.35 42.83
N PHE A 526 -26.20 1.34 42.22
CA PHE A 526 -25.56 2.36 41.39
C PHE A 526 -25.31 3.64 42.18
N HIS A 527 -24.13 4.23 41.95
CA HIS A 527 -23.59 5.37 42.67
C HIS A 527 -23.12 6.44 41.68
N PRO A 528 -24.03 7.09 40.93
CA PRO A 528 -23.66 8.12 39.95
C PRO A 528 -22.99 9.35 40.58
N GLU A 529 -23.08 9.53 41.90
CA GLU A 529 -22.36 10.55 42.64
C GLU A 529 -20.84 10.34 42.68
N TYR A 530 -20.39 9.09 42.46
CA TYR A 530 -19.00 8.81 42.14
C TYR A 530 -18.86 9.08 40.63
N ASP A 531 -18.53 10.32 40.29
CA ASP A 531 -18.72 10.86 38.93
C ASP A 531 -17.75 10.31 37.87
N ASP A 532 -16.93 9.29 38.19
CA ASP A 532 -15.74 9.00 37.38
C ASP A 532 -15.31 7.54 37.21
N CYS A 533 -15.13 6.77 38.29
CA CYS A 533 -14.55 5.42 38.24
C CYS A 533 -15.04 4.56 39.41
N GLY A 534 -15.75 3.47 39.12
CA GLY A 534 -16.30 2.57 40.14
C GLY A 534 -15.26 1.71 40.84
N VAL A 535 -14.13 1.44 40.19
CA VAL A 535 -13.01 0.68 40.78
C VAL A 535 -12.47 1.37 42.05
N ASP A 536 -12.53 2.70 42.10
CA ASP A 536 -12.00 3.51 43.21
C ASP A 536 -12.91 3.52 44.45
N MET A 537 -14.09 2.89 44.38
CA MET A 537 -15.00 2.77 45.50
C MET A 537 -14.45 1.82 46.59
N GLU A 538 -14.88 2.00 47.84
CA GLU A 538 -14.46 1.13 48.95
C GLU A 538 -15.01 -0.29 48.80
N ASP A 539 -14.31 -1.28 49.35
CA ASP A 539 -14.80 -2.67 49.31
C ASP A 539 -16.07 -2.83 50.14
N LYS A 540 -17.08 -3.48 49.53
CA LYS A 540 -18.40 -3.67 50.14
C LYS A 540 -18.83 -5.12 50.05
N ASP A 541 -19.47 -5.62 51.10
CA ASP A 541 -20.13 -6.93 51.10
C ASP A 541 -21.59 -6.80 50.73
N CYS A 542 -22.12 -7.79 50.02
CA CYS A 542 -23.48 -7.75 49.52
C CYS A 542 -24.47 -7.73 50.69
N PRO A 543 -25.38 -6.74 50.77
CA PRO A 543 -26.34 -6.65 51.86
C PRO A 543 -27.39 -7.78 51.83
N LYS A 544 -27.52 -8.51 50.69
CA LYS A 544 -28.47 -9.63 50.55
C LYS A 544 -27.87 -11.00 50.91
N CYS A 545 -26.61 -11.27 50.54
CA CYS A 545 -26.02 -12.61 50.69
C CYS A 545 -24.63 -12.64 51.35
N GLY A 546 -24.07 -11.49 51.74
CA GLY A 546 -22.77 -11.37 52.39
C GLY A 546 -21.55 -11.64 51.51
N THR A 547 -21.73 -11.97 50.23
CA THR A 547 -20.62 -12.14 49.27
C THR A 547 -19.98 -10.79 48.96
N ARG A 548 -18.64 -10.73 48.92
CA ARG A 548 -17.90 -9.55 48.48
C ARG A 548 -18.41 -9.08 47.11
N MET A 549 -18.74 -7.80 46.98
CA MET A 549 -19.26 -7.23 45.74
C MET A 549 -18.12 -6.86 44.80
N VAL A 550 -18.38 -6.94 43.50
CA VAL A 550 -17.54 -6.42 42.44
C VAL A 550 -17.83 -4.93 42.26
N LYS A 551 -16.79 -4.15 41.99
CA LYS A 551 -16.83 -2.71 41.71
C LYS A 551 -16.63 -2.50 40.22
N ASP A 552 -17.49 -1.72 39.57
CA ASP A 552 -17.43 -1.54 38.12
C ASP A 552 -18.10 -0.22 37.68
N GLY A 553 -17.95 0.14 36.41
CA GLY A 553 -18.54 1.33 35.79
C GLY A 553 -17.59 2.52 35.71
N TYR A 554 -17.50 3.13 34.52
CA TYR A 554 -16.58 4.25 34.23
C TYR A 554 -17.30 5.53 33.75
N ALA A 555 -18.64 5.56 33.82
CA ALA A 555 -19.48 6.70 33.43
C ALA A 555 -19.09 7.29 32.05
N ILE A 556 -19.15 6.46 31.00
CA ILE A 556 -18.72 6.86 29.66
C ILE A 556 -19.95 7.03 28.76
N PRO A 557 -20.15 8.19 28.11
CA PRO A 557 -21.33 8.44 27.31
C PRO A 557 -21.29 7.74 25.95
N PHE A 558 -22.35 7.01 25.60
CA PHE A 558 -22.53 6.38 24.28
C PHE A 558 -22.34 7.32 23.10
N ALA A 559 -22.72 8.60 23.27
CA ALA A 559 -22.60 9.61 22.22
C ALA A 559 -21.15 9.82 21.74
N THR A 560 -20.15 9.50 22.57
CA THR A 560 -18.74 9.52 22.16
C THR A 560 -18.44 8.54 21.01
N PHE A 561 -19.17 7.43 20.95
CA PHE A 561 -19.05 6.44 19.89
C PHE A 561 -19.86 6.84 18.65
N LEU A 562 -21.18 6.86 18.75
CA LEU A 562 -22.12 6.99 17.63
C LEU A 562 -22.82 8.36 17.50
N GLY A 563 -22.45 9.35 18.31
CA GLY A 563 -23.22 10.59 18.41
C GLY A 563 -24.54 10.38 19.16
N PHE A 564 -25.38 11.41 19.22
CA PHE A 564 -26.67 11.33 19.93
C PHE A 564 -27.75 10.62 19.11
N ASP A 565 -27.74 10.82 17.80
CA ASP A 565 -28.76 10.30 16.88
C ASP A 565 -28.28 9.04 16.13
N GLY A 566 -27.07 8.54 16.41
CA GLY A 566 -26.42 7.51 15.60
C GLY A 566 -25.90 8.03 14.25
N ASP A 567 -25.76 9.36 14.12
CA ASP A 567 -25.42 10.08 12.88
C ASP A 567 -23.91 10.14 12.58
N LYS A 568 -23.11 9.35 13.31
CA LYS A 568 -21.66 9.24 13.11
C LYS A 568 -21.28 7.81 12.76
N ASP A 569 -20.51 7.65 11.70
CA ASP A 569 -19.92 6.36 11.32
C ASP A 569 -18.90 5.90 12.39
N PRO A 570 -19.07 4.69 12.96
CA PRO A 570 -18.15 4.17 13.96
C PRO A 570 -16.99 3.41 13.32
N ASP A 571 -15.81 3.53 13.93
CA ASP A 571 -14.68 2.61 13.71
C ASP A 571 -14.60 1.65 14.92
N ILE A 572 -14.50 0.35 14.68
CA ILE A 572 -14.19 -0.64 15.72
C ILE A 572 -12.70 -0.99 15.64
N ASP A 573 -11.98 -0.61 16.68
CA ASP A 573 -10.54 -0.88 16.84
C ASP A 573 -10.34 -2.09 17.78
N LEU A 574 -9.59 -3.08 17.32
CA LEU A 574 -9.25 -4.26 18.11
C LEU A 574 -7.74 -4.45 18.16
N ASN A 575 -7.18 -4.60 19.37
CA ASN A 575 -5.76 -4.91 19.57
C ASN A 575 -5.59 -6.42 19.73
N PHE A 576 -5.26 -7.12 18.65
CA PHE A 576 -4.83 -8.51 18.70
C PHE A 576 -3.37 -8.59 19.15
N SER A 577 -2.96 -9.75 19.65
CA SER A 577 -1.54 -10.07 19.78
C SER A 577 -0.83 -9.90 18.43
N SER A 578 0.37 -9.30 18.46
CA SER A 578 1.26 -9.19 17.30
C SER A 578 1.51 -10.55 16.61
N GLU A 579 1.44 -11.66 17.35
CA GLU A 579 1.59 -13.03 16.80
C GLU A 579 0.33 -13.56 16.10
N TYR A 580 -0.85 -13.07 16.49
CA TYR A 580 -2.14 -13.56 15.99
C TYR A 580 -2.75 -12.66 14.92
N GLN A 581 -2.28 -11.41 14.77
CA GLN A 581 -2.84 -10.43 13.84
C GLN A 581 -3.03 -10.97 12.42
N ALA A 582 -2.02 -11.67 11.88
CA ALA A 582 -2.09 -12.24 10.52
C ALA A 582 -3.20 -13.30 10.39
N MET A 583 -3.41 -14.11 11.44
CA MET A 583 -4.49 -15.08 11.49
C MET A 583 -5.86 -14.41 11.59
N ALA A 584 -5.99 -13.34 12.37
CA ALA A 584 -7.20 -12.53 12.43
C ALA A 584 -7.54 -11.93 11.05
N HIS A 585 -6.54 -11.42 10.31
CA HIS A 585 -6.74 -10.92 8.94
C HIS A 585 -7.22 -12.01 7.99
N LYS A 586 -6.62 -13.20 8.07
CA LYS A 586 -7.05 -14.36 7.28
C LYS A 586 -8.49 -14.78 7.59
N HIS A 587 -8.89 -14.75 8.85
CA HIS A 587 -10.25 -15.09 9.23
C HIS A 587 -11.29 -14.11 8.66
N THR A 588 -10.96 -12.82 8.58
CA THR A 588 -11.79 -11.82 7.89
C THR A 588 -12.04 -12.20 6.42
N ILE A 589 -10.99 -12.67 5.74
CA ILE A 589 -11.07 -13.15 4.35
C ILE A 589 -11.97 -14.39 4.25
N GLU A 590 -11.88 -15.33 5.20
CA GLU A 590 -12.75 -16.51 5.25
C GLU A 590 -14.23 -16.14 5.44
N LEU A 591 -14.52 -15.10 6.24
CA LEU A 591 -15.88 -14.66 6.55
C LEU A 591 -16.56 -13.93 5.38
N PHE A 592 -15.84 -13.02 4.71
CA PHE A 592 -16.42 -12.16 3.66
C PHE A 592 -16.09 -12.61 2.24
N GLY A 593 -15.04 -13.42 2.06
CA GLY A 593 -14.51 -13.84 0.76
C GLY A 593 -13.31 -12.99 0.31
N GLU A 594 -12.35 -13.63 -0.35
CA GLU A 594 -11.10 -13.01 -0.82
C GLU A 594 -11.31 -11.84 -1.77
N GLN A 595 -12.39 -11.85 -2.56
CA GLN A 595 -12.71 -10.77 -3.50
C GLN A 595 -13.35 -9.54 -2.82
N ASN A 596 -13.72 -9.66 -1.55
CA ASN A 596 -14.47 -8.65 -0.81
C ASN A 596 -13.65 -8.00 0.30
N VAL A 597 -12.42 -8.45 0.55
CA VAL A 597 -11.57 -7.91 1.62
C VAL A 597 -10.27 -7.38 1.03
N PHE A 598 -9.98 -6.11 1.31
CA PHE A 598 -8.76 -5.44 0.86
C PHE A 598 -8.06 -4.81 2.06
N ARG A 599 -6.74 -4.71 2.02
CA ARG A 599 -6.02 -3.94 3.04
C ARG A 599 -6.07 -2.45 2.67
N ALA A 600 -6.26 -1.57 3.64
CA ALA A 600 -6.22 -0.13 3.37
C ALA A 600 -4.82 0.26 2.88
N GLY A 601 -4.75 0.95 1.74
CA GLY A 601 -3.50 1.49 1.20
C GLY A 601 -3.07 2.76 1.91
N THR A 602 -1.77 3.05 1.86
CA THR A 602 -1.21 4.32 2.32
C THR A 602 -0.37 4.95 1.22
N ILE A 603 -0.37 6.28 1.15
CA ILE A 603 0.47 7.05 0.23
C ILE A 603 1.54 7.76 1.04
N SER A 604 2.78 7.32 0.88
CA SER A 604 3.94 7.95 1.52
C SER A 604 4.41 9.11 0.66
N THR A 605 4.37 10.31 1.21
CA THR A 605 4.82 11.54 0.55
C THR A 605 6.21 11.95 1.02
N VAL A 606 6.84 12.85 0.27
CA VAL A 606 8.09 13.49 0.69
C VAL A 606 7.80 14.39 1.89
N ALA A 607 8.34 14.02 3.05
CA ALA A 607 8.29 14.83 4.26
C ALA A 607 9.45 15.84 4.32
N GLN A 608 9.35 16.84 5.20
CA GLN A 608 10.32 17.94 5.32
C GLN A 608 11.78 17.47 5.40
N ALA A 609 12.07 16.49 6.27
CA ALA A 609 13.43 15.98 6.46
C ALA A 609 13.99 15.30 5.19
N THR A 610 13.14 14.56 4.47
CA THR A 610 13.53 13.93 3.19
C THR A 610 13.74 14.99 2.11
N ALA A 611 12.90 16.02 2.05
CA ALA A 611 13.03 17.11 1.10
C ALA A 611 14.35 17.87 1.26
N TYR A 612 14.76 18.17 2.50
CA TYR A 612 16.10 18.75 2.74
C TYR A 612 17.22 17.84 2.24
N GLY A 613 17.11 16.52 2.46
CA GLY A 613 18.04 15.54 1.91
C GLY A 613 18.12 15.59 0.37
N TYR A 614 16.98 15.74 -0.31
CA TYR A 614 16.93 15.87 -1.77
C TYR A 614 17.62 17.14 -2.27
N VAL A 615 17.39 18.28 -1.61
CA VAL A 615 18.05 19.55 -1.94
C VAL A 615 19.56 19.42 -1.76
N LYS A 616 20.03 18.82 -0.65
CA LYS A 616 21.46 18.57 -0.42
C LYS A 616 22.08 17.66 -1.48
N SER A 617 21.41 16.57 -1.85
CA SER A 617 21.88 15.71 -2.94
C SER A 617 21.93 16.45 -4.28
N TYR A 618 20.97 17.34 -4.54
CA TYR A 618 20.94 18.16 -5.75
C TYR A 618 22.10 19.18 -5.79
N GLU A 619 22.43 19.83 -4.67
CA GLU A 619 23.64 20.67 -4.56
C GLU A 619 24.92 19.89 -4.88
N GLU A 620 25.06 18.70 -4.29
CA GLU A 620 26.23 17.84 -4.49
C GLU A 620 26.38 17.39 -5.94
N LYS A 621 25.29 16.97 -6.59
CA LYS A 621 25.30 16.44 -7.96
C LYS A 621 25.44 17.51 -9.02
N THR A 622 24.88 18.71 -8.80
CA THR A 622 24.92 19.80 -9.78
C THR A 622 26.06 20.79 -9.54
N GLY A 623 26.68 20.76 -8.36
CA GLY A 623 27.68 21.75 -7.93
C GLY A 623 27.09 23.12 -7.58
N LYS A 624 25.75 23.27 -7.59
CA LYS A 624 25.07 24.49 -7.14
C LYS A 624 25.20 24.64 -5.62
N GLN A 625 25.13 25.88 -5.15
CA GLN A 625 25.16 26.22 -3.72
C GLN A 625 24.00 27.15 -3.42
N PHE A 626 23.14 26.76 -2.50
CA PHE A 626 21.98 27.52 -2.08
C PHE A 626 22.20 28.17 -0.72
N THR A 627 21.52 29.29 -0.48
CA THR A 627 21.44 29.84 0.87
C THR A 627 20.50 29.00 1.73
N LYS A 628 20.61 29.08 3.06
CA LYS A 628 19.66 28.37 3.96
C LYS A 628 18.19 28.70 3.68
N THR A 629 17.92 29.94 3.25
CA THR A 629 16.58 30.39 2.87
C THR A 629 16.11 29.70 1.59
N ASP A 630 16.98 29.60 0.58
CA ASP A 630 16.68 28.90 -0.66
C ASP A 630 16.52 27.40 -0.45
N GLU A 631 17.36 26.79 0.40
CA GLU A 631 17.22 25.38 0.78
C GLU A 631 15.85 25.11 1.41
N ALA A 632 15.41 25.98 2.32
CA ALA A 632 14.11 25.86 2.96
C ALA A 632 12.95 26.00 1.95
N ARG A 633 13.05 26.96 1.01
CA ARG A 633 12.07 27.15 -0.07
C ARG A 633 12.01 25.92 -0.99
N LEU A 634 13.16 25.44 -1.46
CA LEU A 634 13.25 24.27 -2.34
C LEU A 634 12.74 23.00 -1.66
N ALA A 635 13.10 22.81 -0.39
CA ALA A 635 12.61 21.69 0.40
C ALA A 635 11.08 21.77 0.54
N ALA A 636 10.54 22.94 0.91
CA ALA A 636 9.09 23.13 1.03
C ALA A 636 8.34 22.84 -0.28
N GLY A 637 8.89 23.26 -1.43
CA GLY A 637 8.31 22.99 -2.75
C GLY A 637 8.32 21.52 -3.17
N CYS A 638 9.13 20.67 -2.51
CA CYS A 638 9.15 19.22 -2.75
C CYS A 638 8.22 18.45 -1.80
N VAL A 639 7.74 19.06 -0.71
CA VAL A 639 6.92 18.38 0.30
C VAL A 639 5.55 18.02 -0.29
N GLY A 640 5.05 16.84 0.07
CA GLY A 640 3.73 16.37 -0.36
C GLY A 640 3.72 15.58 -1.67
N VAL A 641 4.82 15.60 -2.44
CA VAL A 641 4.96 14.76 -3.63
C VAL A 641 4.92 13.28 -3.23
N LYS A 642 4.12 12.47 -3.92
CA LYS A 642 4.04 11.02 -3.71
C LYS A 642 5.40 10.38 -3.99
N ARG A 643 5.87 9.55 -3.06
CA ARG A 643 7.13 8.80 -3.19
C ARG A 643 6.90 7.30 -3.35
N THR A 644 6.02 6.71 -2.56
CA THR A 644 5.71 5.26 -2.64
C THR A 644 4.34 4.97 -2.06
N THR A 645 3.83 3.76 -2.27
CA THR A 645 2.61 3.25 -1.64
C THR A 645 2.97 2.22 -0.57
N GLY A 646 2.15 2.13 0.46
CA GLY A 646 2.31 1.18 1.56
C GLY A 646 0.98 0.58 1.98
N GLN A 647 1.00 -0.16 3.08
CA GLN A 647 -0.18 -0.79 3.66
C GLN A 647 -0.48 -0.19 5.04
N HIS A 648 -1.76 -0.08 5.37
CA HIS A 648 -2.20 0.27 6.72
C HIS A 648 -1.79 -0.84 7.70
N PRO A 649 -1.36 -0.50 8.94
CA PRO A 649 -0.88 -1.49 9.90
C PRO A 649 -1.89 -2.60 10.25
N GLY A 650 -3.19 -2.34 10.17
CA GLY A 650 -4.21 -3.37 10.42
C GLY A 650 -5.59 -3.12 9.82
N GLY A 651 -5.73 -2.11 8.96
CA GLY A 651 -7.02 -1.70 8.42
C GLY A 651 -7.43 -2.58 7.27
N LEU A 652 -8.52 -3.33 7.46
CA LEU A 652 -9.16 -4.12 6.43
C LEU A 652 -10.45 -3.43 5.99
N ILE A 653 -10.61 -3.28 4.69
CA ILE A 653 -11.76 -2.68 4.03
C ILE A 653 -12.61 -3.81 3.48
N VAL A 654 -13.90 -3.82 3.83
CA VAL A 654 -14.83 -4.87 3.41
C VAL A 654 -15.83 -4.30 2.41
N VAL A 655 -15.84 -4.88 1.21
CA VAL A 655 -16.78 -4.57 0.13
C VAL A 655 -18.01 -5.46 0.28
N PRO A 656 -19.23 -4.91 0.27
CA PRO A 656 -20.46 -5.71 0.36
C PRO A 656 -20.59 -6.74 -0.76
N LYS A 657 -21.31 -7.84 -0.49
CA LYS A 657 -21.59 -8.85 -1.50
C LYS A 657 -22.40 -8.25 -2.65
N GLY A 658 -22.06 -8.62 -3.88
CA GLY A 658 -22.69 -8.09 -5.10
C GLY A 658 -22.15 -6.73 -5.56
N LYS A 659 -21.21 -6.13 -4.81
CA LYS A 659 -20.45 -4.95 -5.21
C LYS A 659 -19.02 -5.30 -5.57
N GLU A 660 -18.41 -4.50 -6.44
CA GLU A 660 -16.99 -4.60 -6.76
C GLU A 660 -16.19 -3.46 -6.14
N ILE A 661 -14.94 -3.70 -5.74
CA ILE A 661 -14.07 -2.65 -5.20
C ILE A 661 -13.90 -1.48 -6.18
N TYR A 662 -13.96 -1.74 -7.49
CA TYR A 662 -13.83 -0.75 -8.55
C TYR A 662 -15.01 0.23 -8.62
N GLU A 663 -16.13 -0.04 -7.94
CA GLU A 663 -17.19 0.94 -7.75
C GLU A 663 -16.79 2.02 -6.73
N PHE A 664 -15.71 1.82 -5.99
CA PHE A 664 -15.25 2.73 -4.93
C PHE A 664 -13.87 3.29 -5.25
N CYS A 665 -12.89 2.44 -5.57
CA CYS A 665 -11.52 2.88 -5.87
C CYS A 665 -10.72 1.84 -6.67
N PRO A 666 -9.57 2.23 -7.27
CA PRO A 666 -8.61 1.26 -7.78
C PRO A 666 -7.89 0.51 -6.65
N VAL A 667 -7.23 -0.59 -6.99
CA VAL A 667 -6.40 -1.40 -6.08
C VAL A 667 -5.02 -1.68 -6.66
N CYS A 668 -4.03 -1.95 -5.83
CA CYS A 668 -2.67 -2.28 -6.25
C CYS A 668 -1.95 -3.19 -5.25
N HIS A 669 -0.73 -3.61 -5.56
CA HIS A 669 0.16 -4.22 -4.56
C HIS A 669 0.87 -3.13 -3.75
N PRO A 670 1.16 -3.37 -2.47
CA PRO A 670 1.94 -2.44 -1.65
C PRO A 670 3.34 -2.26 -2.24
N ALA A 671 3.75 -1.01 -2.46
CA ALA A 671 5.02 -0.64 -3.08
C ALA A 671 5.28 -1.33 -4.44
N ASP A 672 4.21 -1.69 -5.18
CA ASP A 672 4.27 -2.37 -6.48
C ASP A 672 5.05 -3.70 -6.46
N LYS A 673 5.08 -4.38 -5.30
CA LYS A 673 5.67 -5.71 -5.13
C LYS A 673 4.72 -6.80 -5.64
N THR A 674 5.01 -7.34 -6.81
CA THR A 674 4.17 -8.35 -7.49
C THR A 674 4.11 -9.70 -6.77
N ASP A 675 5.01 -9.95 -5.81
CA ASP A 675 5.07 -11.12 -4.94
C ASP A 675 4.37 -10.91 -3.59
N ALA A 676 3.71 -9.75 -3.38
CA ALA A 676 2.98 -9.49 -2.15
C ALA A 676 1.65 -10.26 -2.12
N ASP A 677 1.43 -11.02 -1.04
CA ASP A 677 0.19 -11.79 -0.79
C ASP A 677 -1.04 -10.91 -0.51
N THR A 678 -0.88 -9.59 -0.45
CA THR A 678 -1.94 -8.65 -0.08
C THR A 678 -2.20 -7.66 -1.20
N VAL A 679 -3.48 -7.41 -1.45
CA VAL A 679 -3.98 -6.33 -2.31
C VAL A 679 -4.42 -5.16 -1.44
N ILE A 680 -3.96 -3.97 -1.77
CA ILE A 680 -4.30 -2.72 -1.08
C ILE A 680 -5.21 -1.84 -1.94
N THR A 681 -5.98 -0.96 -1.31
CA THR A 681 -6.62 0.16 -2.02
C THR A 681 -5.55 1.11 -2.58
N HIS A 682 -5.79 1.64 -3.78
CA HIS A 682 -4.85 2.57 -4.42
C HIS A 682 -4.90 3.97 -3.79
N VAL A 683 -6.05 4.30 -3.19
CA VAL A 683 -6.27 5.51 -2.39
C VAL A 683 -6.13 5.18 -0.90
N ASP A 684 -5.83 6.20 -0.10
CA ASP A 684 -5.92 6.07 1.35
C ASP A 684 -7.37 5.90 1.82
N TYR A 685 -7.54 5.33 3.02
CA TYR A 685 -8.88 5.10 3.58
C TYR A 685 -9.68 6.38 3.80
N HIS A 686 -9.03 7.51 4.13
CA HIS A 686 -9.70 8.80 4.33
C HIS A 686 -10.46 9.24 3.06
N SER A 687 -10.05 8.78 1.88
CA SER A 687 -10.75 9.09 0.64
C SER A 687 -12.08 8.34 0.48
N ILE A 688 -12.30 7.24 1.22
CA ILE A 688 -13.44 6.31 1.08
C ILE A 688 -14.09 5.93 2.41
N ASP A 689 -13.78 6.66 3.49
CA ASP A 689 -14.23 6.37 4.86
C ASP A 689 -15.76 6.52 5.04
N THR A 690 -16.37 7.38 4.23
CA THR A 690 -17.84 7.54 4.16
C THR A 690 -18.55 6.48 3.32
N ASN A 691 -17.80 5.59 2.64
CA ASN A 691 -18.36 4.63 1.69
C ASN A 691 -18.29 3.19 2.15
N LEU A 692 -17.14 2.78 2.69
CA LEU A 692 -16.87 1.41 3.07
C LEU A 692 -16.40 1.36 4.52
N LEU A 693 -16.84 0.34 5.24
CA LEU A 693 -16.41 0.12 6.61
C LEU A 693 -15.00 -0.45 6.66
N LYS A 694 -14.24 0.03 7.65
CA LYS A 694 -12.91 -0.47 7.98
C LYS A 694 -12.92 -1.15 9.34
N PHE A 695 -12.28 -2.31 9.39
CA PHE A 695 -11.94 -2.99 10.64
C PHE A 695 -10.45 -2.81 10.91
N ASP A 696 -10.11 -2.10 12.00
CA ASP A 696 -8.73 -1.92 12.43
C ASP A 696 -8.32 -3.07 13.35
N LEU A 697 -7.84 -4.14 12.72
CA LEU A 697 -7.33 -5.34 13.38
C LEU A 697 -5.82 -5.18 13.59
N LEU A 698 -5.45 -4.51 14.68
CA LEU A 698 -4.09 -4.06 14.95
C LEU A 698 -3.31 -5.11 15.75
N GLY A 699 -2.04 -5.31 15.42
CA GLY A 699 -1.10 -6.04 16.25
C GLY A 699 -0.58 -5.13 17.35
N LYS A 700 -0.75 -5.53 18.61
CA LYS A 700 -0.18 -4.86 19.78
C LYS A 700 0.51 -5.89 20.68
N ASP A 701 1.56 -5.44 21.34
CA ASP A 701 2.35 -6.32 22.22
C ASP A 701 1.70 -6.56 23.58
N ASP A 702 0.82 -5.67 24.05
CA ASP A 702 0.27 -5.80 25.41
C ASP A 702 -0.54 -7.10 25.59
N PRO A 703 -1.40 -7.54 24.65
CA PRO A 703 -2.01 -8.88 24.73
C PRO A 703 -0.99 -10.02 24.72
N THR A 704 0.10 -9.89 23.94
CA THR A 704 1.19 -10.89 23.92
C THR A 704 1.90 -10.94 25.27
N VAL A 705 2.13 -9.79 25.90
CA VAL A 705 2.73 -9.68 27.24
C VAL A 705 1.83 -10.32 28.29
N LEU A 706 0.53 -10.00 28.31
CA LEU A 706 -0.40 -10.58 29.28
C LEU A 706 -0.49 -12.10 29.14
N ARG A 707 -0.56 -12.62 27.90
CA ARG A 707 -0.52 -14.06 27.66
C ARG A 707 0.77 -14.70 28.19
N TYR A 708 1.92 -14.13 27.86
CA TYR A 708 3.21 -14.63 28.36
C TYR A 708 3.23 -14.64 29.90
N LEU A 709 2.71 -13.60 30.54
CA LEU A 709 2.65 -13.50 32.00
C LEU A 709 1.73 -14.57 32.61
N GLU A 710 0.55 -14.77 32.05
CA GLU A 710 -0.38 -15.82 32.49
C GLU A 710 0.25 -17.21 32.31
N ASP A 711 0.80 -17.51 31.13
CA ASP A 711 1.44 -18.81 30.81
C ASP A 711 2.62 -19.14 31.77
N ASN A 712 3.37 -18.13 32.21
CA ASN A 712 4.56 -18.32 33.06
C ASN A 712 4.29 -18.22 34.58
N THR A 713 3.15 -17.65 34.98
CA THR A 713 2.78 -17.46 36.41
C THR A 713 1.64 -18.37 36.85
N GLY A 714 0.77 -18.79 35.94
CA GLY A 714 -0.47 -19.53 36.22
C GLY A 714 -1.57 -18.65 36.83
N VAL A 715 -1.39 -17.33 36.89
CA VAL A 715 -2.38 -16.37 37.41
C VAL A 715 -3.08 -15.71 36.23
N PRO A 716 -4.40 -15.90 36.04
CA PRO A 716 -5.14 -15.22 34.98
C PRO A 716 -5.20 -13.71 35.21
N PHE A 717 -4.87 -12.92 34.18
CA PHE A 717 -4.85 -11.46 34.33
C PHE A 717 -6.26 -10.85 34.53
N THR A 718 -7.30 -11.59 34.16
CA THR A 718 -8.71 -11.20 34.35
C THR A 718 -9.14 -11.25 35.81
N GLU A 719 -8.43 -11.98 36.67
CA GLU A 719 -8.70 -12.09 38.10
C GLU A 719 -7.90 -11.06 38.94
N ILE A 720 -7.03 -10.27 38.31
CA ILE A 720 -6.20 -9.27 39.00
C ILE A 720 -7.07 -8.10 39.50
N PRO A 721 -7.01 -7.75 40.80
CA PRO A 721 -7.71 -6.59 41.33
C PRO A 721 -7.11 -5.29 40.78
N LEU A 722 -7.97 -4.43 40.25
CA LEU A 722 -7.59 -3.17 39.61
C LEU A 722 -7.25 -2.05 40.61
N ASP A 723 -7.61 -2.24 41.88
CA ASP A 723 -7.37 -1.33 42.99
C ASP A 723 -6.27 -1.82 43.95
N ASP A 724 -5.48 -2.81 43.53
CA ASP A 724 -4.36 -3.32 44.31
C ASP A 724 -3.37 -2.21 44.65
N ARG A 725 -3.12 -2.01 45.96
CA ARG A 725 -2.26 -0.92 46.43
C ARG A 725 -0.81 -1.10 46.00
N GLY A 726 -0.28 -2.32 46.00
CA GLY A 726 1.10 -2.57 45.56
C GLY A 726 1.30 -2.18 44.11
N ALA A 727 0.36 -2.54 43.24
CA ALA A 727 0.39 -2.19 41.82
C ALA A 727 0.14 -0.70 41.55
N LEU A 728 -0.74 -0.03 42.31
CA LEU A 728 -1.00 1.41 42.15
C LEU A 728 0.15 2.28 42.68
N ASP A 729 0.77 1.89 43.78
CA ASP A 729 1.82 2.68 44.43
C ASP A 729 3.06 2.84 43.54
N ILE A 730 3.32 1.91 42.60
CA ILE A 730 4.46 2.04 41.67
C ILE A 730 4.39 3.30 40.79
N PHE A 731 3.19 3.85 40.57
CA PHE A 731 3.04 5.07 39.79
C PHE A 731 3.47 6.33 40.55
N THR A 732 3.72 6.23 41.87
CA THR A 732 4.17 7.36 42.71
C THR A 732 5.49 7.11 43.43
N THR A 733 5.83 5.85 43.71
CA THR A 733 7.03 5.47 44.47
C THR A 733 7.62 4.14 43.96
N PRO A 734 8.95 3.95 44.00
CA PRO A 734 9.56 2.65 43.68
C PRO A 734 9.52 1.64 44.85
N GLU A 735 9.02 2.04 46.03
CA GLU A 735 9.01 1.22 47.25
C GLU A 735 8.41 -0.20 47.06
N PRO A 736 7.28 -0.41 46.35
CA PRO A 736 6.75 -1.76 46.12
C PRO A 736 7.68 -2.67 45.30
N LEU A 737 8.67 -2.10 44.60
CA LEU A 737 9.68 -2.84 43.86
C LEU A 737 10.91 -3.20 44.72
N GLY A 738 11.00 -2.67 45.94
CA GLY A 738 12.15 -2.84 46.85
C GLY A 738 13.35 -1.95 46.48
N ILE A 739 13.13 -0.84 45.78
CA ILE A 739 14.18 0.09 45.32
C ILE A 739 14.04 1.41 46.08
N GLU A 740 15.15 1.94 46.60
CA GLU A 740 15.20 3.23 47.30
C GLU A 740 16.32 4.13 46.75
N GLY A 741 15.96 5.36 46.34
CA GLY A 741 16.94 6.44 46.13
C GLY A 741 17.89 6.29 44.94
N ASP A 742 17.48 5.61 43.87
CA ASP A 742 18.30 5.43 42.67
C ASP A 742 17.99 6.46 41.56
N GLU A 743 19.03 7.07 40.99
CA GLU A 743 18.91 8.18 40.03
C GLU A 743 18.45 7.72 38.64
N ILE A 744 18.77 6.48 38.24
CA ILE A 744 18.45 5.95 36.89
C ILE A 744 16.99 5.49 36.86
N THR A 745 16.59 4.71 37.86
CA THR A 745 15.22 4.25 38.01
C THR A 745 14.29 5.39 38.38
N GLY A 746 14.70 6.41 39.13
CA GLY A 746 13.94 7.64 39.38
C GLY A 746 12.96 7.55 40.56
N LYS A 747 11.98 8.48 40.61
CA LYS A 747 11.10 8.68 41.78
C LYS A 747 9.85 7.80 41.83
N ASN A 748 9.54 7.10 40.76
CA ASN A 748 8.40 6.19 40.65
C ASN A 748 8.86 4.86 40.02
N GLY A 749 8.12 3.78 40.27
CA GLY A 749 8.35 2.44 39.74
C GLY A 749 7.71 2.14 38.37
N ALA A 750 7.25 3.15 37.62
CA ALA A 750 6.51 2.95 36.36
C ALA A 750 7.39 2.55 35.15
N LEU A 751 8.71 2.44 35.32
CA LEU A 751 9.62 2.10 34.23
C LEU A 751 9.24 0.78 33.53
N GLY A 752 9.14 0.79 32.20
CA GLY A 752 8.72 -0.36 31.39
C GLY A 752 7.21 -0.67 31.39
N ILE A 753 6.40 0.00 32.21
CA ILE A 753 4.94 -0.10 32.16
C ILE A 753 4.44 0.58 30.87
N PRO A 754 3.53 -0.04 30.09
CA PRO A 754 2.98 0.56 28.89
C PRO A 754 2.38 1.94 29.15
N GLU A 755 2.62 2.88 28.23
CA GLU A 755 2.30 4.32 28.32
C GLU A 755 3.04 5.09 29.44
N PHE A 756 3.00 4.58 30.68
CA PHE A 756 3.50 5.25 31.88
C PHE A 756 5.02 5.20 32.05
N GLY A 757 5.72 4.29 31.39
CA GLY A 757 7.17 4.10 31.54
C GLY A 757 8.04 5.09 30.76
N THR A 758 7.45 5.98 29.95
CA THR A 758 8.22 6.96 29.17
C THR A 758 8.71 8.11 30.05
N GLY A 759 9.90 8.65 29.80
CA GLY A 759 10.43 9.76 30.61
C GLY A 759 9.50 10.97 30.70
N PHE A 760 8.72 11.24 29.65
CA PHE A 760 7.70 12.28 29.63
C PHE A 760 6.56 11.99 30.63
N VAL A 761 5.94 10.81 30.54
CA VAL A 761 4.82 10.46 31.42
C VAL A 761 5.27 10.26 32.86
N ARG A 762 6.46 9.72 33.08
CA ARG A 762 7.06 9.60 34.42
C ARG A 762 7.28 10.96 35.08
N ALA A 763 7.65 11.99 34.33
CA ALA A 763 7.71 13.36 34.86
C ALA A 763 6.30 13.89 35.23
N MET A 764 5.28 13.57 34.44
CA MET A 764 3.90 13.92 34.79
C MET A 764 3.42 13.18 36.05
N LEU A 765 3.77 11.90 36.22
CA LEU A 765 3.49 11.14 37.44
C LEU A 765 4.12 11.81 38.66
N ASP A 766 5.38 12.24 38.53
CA ASP A 766 6.09 12.95 39.61
C ASP A 766 5.39 14.27 39.98
N ASP A 767 4.92 15.02 38.98
CA ASP A 767 4.22 16.31 39.18
C ASP A 767 2.79 16.14 39.76
N THR A 768 2.10 15.05 39.41
CA THR A 768 0.66 14.86 39.71
C THR A 768 0.37 13.95 40.90
N GLN A 769 1.27 13.02 41.22
CA GLN A 769 1.15 12.08 42.35
C GLN A 769 -0.22 11.35 42.38
N PRO A 770 -0.57 10.59 41.32
CA PRO A 770 -1.88 9.94 41.20
C PRO A 770 -2.12 8.92 42.32
N ARG A 771 -3.35 8.85 42.85
CA ARG A 771 -3.65 7.96 44.01
C ARG A 771 -4.63 6.83 43.71
N ASN A 772 -5.31 6.91 42.58
CA ASN A 772 -6.44 6.05 42.24
C ASN A 772 -6.49 5.81 40.72
N VAL A 773 -7.37 4.93 40.28
CA VAL A 773 -7.47 4.53 38.87
C VAL A 773 -7.97 5.69 38.01
N ALA A 774 -8.90 6.50 38.51
CA ALA A 774 -9.38 7.69 37.79
C ALA A 774 -8.25 8.68 37.44
N ASP A 775 -7.31 8.92 38.35
CA ASP A 775 -6.15 9.79 38.10
C ASP A 775 -5.26 9.21 37.00
N LEU A 776 -5.04 7.89 36.99
CA LEU A 776 -4.29 7.23 35.92
C LEU A 776 -4.98 7.33 34.56
N ILE A 777 -6.33 7.21 34.53
CA ILE A 777 -7.13 7.41 33.31
C ILE A 777 -6.95 8.83 32.77
N ARG A 778 -6.98 9.84 33.65
CA ARG A 778 -6.74 11.24 33.28
C ARG A 778 -5.33 11.49 32.76
N ILE A 779 -4.33 10.93 33.44
CA ILE A 779 -2.92 11.02 33.03
C ILE A 779 -2.72 10.38 31.66
N SER A 780 -3.33 9.21 31.42
CA SER A 780 -3.33 8.58 30.10
C SER A 780 -3.97 9.50 29.04
N GLY A 781 -5.09 10.15 29.35
CA GLY A 781 -5.73 11.10 28.44
C GLY A 781 -4.82 12.26 28.03
N ILE A 782 -4.14 12.90 28.99
CA ILE A 782 -3.29 14.09 28.74
C ILE A 782 -1.86 13.77 28.27
N SER A 783 -1.36 12.56 28.50
CA SER A 783 -0.04 12.15 28.01
C SER A 783 0.00 11.96 26.49
N HIS A 784 -1.17 11.76 25.87
CA HIS A 784 -1.29 11.42 24.46
C HIS A 784 -1.89 12.57 23.64
N GLY A 785 -1.04 13.54 23.33
CA GLY A 785 -1.38 14.63 22.40
C GLY A 785 -0.44 15.82 22.50
N THR A 786 -0.09 16.42 21.36
CA THR A 786 0.65 17.68 21.35
C THR A 786 -0.23 18.79 21.96
N ASP A 787 0.37 19.68 22.75
CA ASP A 787 -0.27 20.85 23.38
C ASP A 787 -1.41 20.52 24.38
N VAL A 788 -1.45 19.28 24.91
CA VAL A 788 -2.40 18.90 25.97
C VAL A 788 -1.80 19.13 27.36
N TRP A 789 -0.60 18.60 27.61
CA TRP A 789 0.13 18.81 28.86
C TRP A 789 1.03 20.05 28.79
N LEU A 790 2.10 19.99 28.00
CA LEU A 790 3.13 21.02 27.92
C LEU A 790 2.53 22.36 27.48
N GLY A 791 2.73 23.40 28.29
CA GLY A 791 2.21 24.74 28.01
C GLY A 791 0.69 24.89 28.13
N ASN A 792 -0.02 23.86 28.61
CA ASN A 792 -1.47 23.86 28.79
C ASN A 792 -1.84 23.32 30.18
N ALA A 793 -2.23 22.05 30.34
CA ALA A 793 -2.62 21.48 31.63
C ALA A 793 -1.51 21.59 32.70
N GLU A 794 -0.24 21.47 32.29
CA GLU A 794 0.92 21.67 33.18
C GLU A 794 0.89 23.06 33.84
N MET A 795 0.63 24.10 33.06
CA MET A 795 0.62 25.49 33.54
C MET A 795 -0.60 25.74 34.44
N LEU A 796 -1.75 25.16 34.09
CA LEU A 796 -2.95 25.24 34.93
C LEU A 796 -2.73 24.60 36.31
N ILE A 797 -2.05 23.46 36.36
CA ILE A 797 -1.74 22.77 37.61
C ILE A 797 -0.64 23.51 38.39
N LYS A 798 0.51 23.78 37.77
CA LYS A 798 1.68 24.35 38.44
C LYS A 798 1.50 25.81 38.84
N GLU A 799 0.88 26.63 37.98
CA GLU A 799 0.77 28.08 38.22
C GLU A 799 -0.56 28.50 38.83
N LYS A 800 -1.66 27.84 38.46
CA LYS A 800 -3.00 28.18 38.97
C LYS A 800 -3.48 27.27 40.11
N GLY A 801 -2.70 26.25 40.47
CA GLY A 801 -3.02 25.32 41.56
C GLY A 801 -4.25 24.46 41.29
N MET A 802 -4.63 24.28 40.02
CA MET A 802 -5.75 23.42 39.64
C MET A 802 -5.41 21.95 39.89
N LYS A 803 -6.43 21.16 40.24
CA LYS A 803 -6.31 19.71 40.34
C LYS A 803 -6.38 19.07 38.95
N LEU A 804 -5.81 17.88 38.84
CA LEU A 804 -5.92 17.06 37.62
C LEU A 804 -7.39 16.83 37.22
N SER A 805 -8.27 16.62 38.19
CA SER A 805 -9.72 16.44 37.98
C SER A 805 -10.45 17.66 37.41
N GLU A 806 -9.84 18.84 37.43
CA GLU A 806 -10.41 20.09 36.92
C GLU A 806 -9.91 20.42 35.50
N CYS A 807 -8.94 19.66 34.99
CA CYS A 807 -8.35 19.85 33.67
C CYS A 807 -9.08 19.01 32.61
N ILE A 808 -8.98 19.43 31.34
CA ILE A 808 -9.50 18.65 30.21
C ILE A 808 -8.57 17.47 29.96
N CYS A 809 -8.99 16.26 30.32
CA CYS A 809 -8.13 15.08 30.25
C CYS A 809 -8.53 14.12 29.13
N CYS A 810 -9.83 13.96 28.91
CA CYS A 810 -10.40 13.21 27.82
C CYS A 810 -11.37 14.10 27.03
N ARG A 811 -11.66 13.73 25.78
CA ARG A 811 -12.61 14.50 24.96
C ARG A 811 -14.01 14.48 25.56
N ASP A 812 -14.39 13.37 26.19
CA ASP A 812 -15.67 13.18 26.88
C ASP A 812 -15.91 14.25 27.93
N ASP A 813 -14.86 14.70 28.63
CA ASP A 813 -14.91 15.77 29.63
C ASP A 813 -15.45 17.07 29.03
N ILE A 814 -15.13 17.35 27.75
CA ILE A 814 -15.61 18.54 27.03
C ILE A 814 -17.11 18.48 26.84
N MET A 815 -17.59 17.36 26.30
CA MET A 815 -19.02 17.20 26.06
C MET A 815 -19.82 17.22 27.37
N ASN A 816 -19.38 16.44 28.37
CA ASN A 816 -20.06 16.33 29.65
C ASN A 816 -20.08 17.66 30.41
N TYR A 817 -18.97 18.40 30.43
CA TYR A 817 -18.90 19.71 31.08
C TYR A 817 -19.78 20.76 30.38
N LEU A 818 -19.79 20.80 29.05
CA LEU A 818 -20.63 21.75 28.32
C LEU A 818 -22.13 21.46 28.54
N ILE A 819 -22.52 20.17 28.58
CA ILE A 819 -23.89 19.77 28.89
C ILE A 819 -24.26 20.13 30.34
N SER A 820 -23.35 19.94 31.30
CA SER A 820 -23.62 20.22 32.72
C SER A 820 -23.83 21.72 33.00
N VAL A 821 -23.25 22.60 32.20
CA VAL A 821 -23.52 24.06 32.24
C VAL A 821 -24.73 24.50 31.41
N GLY A 822 -25.50 23.55 30.88
CA GLY A 822 -26.77 23.78 30.18
C GLY A 822 -26.66 23.99 28.67
N MET A 823 -25.50 23.73 28.05
CA MET A 823 -25.36 23.80 26.60
C MET A 823 -26.12 22.67 25.90
N GLU A 824 -26.60 22.94 24.69
CA GLU A 824 -27.28 21.94 23.86
C GLU A 824 -26.35 20.74 23.56
N PRO A 825 -26.79 19.48 23.78
CA PRO A 825 -25.93 18.31 23.66
C PRO A 825 -25.27 18.11 22.29
N LYS A 826 -25.97 18.36 21.19
CA LYS A 826 -25.42 18.20 19.83
C LYS A 826 -24.32 19.23 19.55
N LEU A 827 -24.47 20.47 20.03
CA LEU A 827 -23.43 21.49 19.98
C LEU A 827 -22.22 21.09 20.84
N ALA A 828 -22.43 20.62 22.07
CA ALA A 828 -21.37 20.15 22.96
C ALA A 828 -20.55 19.00 22.32
N PHE A 829 -21.23 18.04 21.70
CA PHE A 829 -20.59 16.96 20.93
C PHE A 829 -19.78 17.49 19.74
N THR A 830 -20.33 18.46 19.00
CA THR A 830 -19.65 19.06 17.84
C THR A 830 -18.37 19.78 18.26
N ILE A 831 -18.41 20.52 19.37
CA ILE A 831 -17.24 21.19 19.95
C ILE A 831 -16.19 20.16 20.38
N MET A 832 -16.59 19.12 21.11
CA MET A 832 -15.70 18.02 21.50
C MET A 832 -14.98 17.39 20.29
N GLU A 833 -15.74 16.99 19.26
CA GLU A 833 -15.18 16.36 18.05
C GLU A 833 -14.25 17.29 17.27
N LYS A 834 -14.48 18.61 17.32
CA LYS A 834 -13.59 19.60 16.71
C LYS A 834 -12.29 19.75 17.51
N VAL A 835 -12.38 19.92 18.82
CA VAL A 835 -11.22 20.16 19.70
C VAL A 835 -10.25 18.97 19.70
N ARG A 836 -10.75 17.72 19.65
CA ARG A 836 -9.90 16.53 19.68
C ARG A 836 -9.10 16.26 18.39
N LYS A 837 -9.36 16.97 17.29
CA LYS A 837 -8.73 16.74 15.97
C LYS A 837 -7.71 17.84 15.64
N PRO A 838 -6.56 17.55 14.99
CA PRO A 838 -5.48 18.54 14.80
C PRO A 838 -5.83 19.76 13.95
N LYS A 839 -6.91 19.69 13.16
CA LYS A 839 -7.31 20.76 12.23
C LYS A 839 -7.71 22.04 12.96
N ARG A 840 -7.01 23.13 12.66
CA ARG A 840 -7.28 24.49 13.14
C ARG A 840 -7.99 25.32 12.07
N GLN A 841 -8.59 26.43 12.50
CA GLN A 841 -9.08 27.49 11.63
C GLN A 841 -7.91 28.34 11.10
N PRO A 842 -8.11 29.16 10.04
CA PRO A 842 -7.06 30.00 9.47
C PRO A 842 -6.41 30.99 10.44
N ASP A 843 -7.13 31.39 11.49
CA ASP A 843 -6.64 32.26 12.57
C ASP A 843 -5.81 31.51 13.63
N GLY A 844 -5.63 30.20 13.48
CA GLY A 844 -4.91 29.33 14.41
C GLY A 844 -5.76 28.75 15.55
N LYS A 845 -7.01 29.19 15.72
CA LYS A 845 -7.93 28.69 16.77
C LYS A 845 -8.64 27.41 16.36
N LYS A 846 -9.28 26.74 17.32
CA LYS A 846 -10.18 25.60 17.07
C LYS A 846 -11.64 26.00 17.17
N LEU A 847 -11.99 26.79 18.18
CA LEU A 847 -13.33 27.26 18.44
C LEU A 847 -13.68 28.44 17.53
N THR A 848 -14.89 28.45 16.97
CA THR A 848 -15.37 29.62 16.21
C THR A 848 -15.72 30.76 17.15
N ALA A 849 -15.75 31.99 16.64
CA ALA A 849 -16.13 33.15 17.45
C ALA A 849 -17.55 33.01 18.04
N GLU A 850 -18.46 32.36 17.31
CA GLU A 850 -19.80 32.03 17.77
C GLU A 850 -19.76 31.04 18.94
N TRP A 851 -18.96 29.98 18.86
CA TRP A 851 -18.83 29.00 19.95
C TRP A 851 -18.19 29.60 21.19
N GLU A 852 -17.14 30.41 21.05
CA GLU A 852 -16.51 31.10 22.18
C GLU A 852 -17.53 31.98 22.91
N LYS A 853 -18.35 32.73 22.17
CA LYS A 853 -19.42 33.57 22.73
C LYS A 853 -20.48 32.73 23.45
N GLU A 854 -20.90 31.63 22.86
CA GLU A 854 -21.90 30.72 23.43
C GLU A 854 -21.40 30.05 24.72
N MET A 855 -20.14 29.59 24.72
CA MET A 855 -19.47 29.02 25.89
C MET A 855 -19.41 30.04 27.03
N LEU A 856 -18.98 31.28 26.74
CA LEU A 856 -18.95 32.35 27.75
C LEU A 856 -20.35 32.70 28.27
N ALA A 857 -21.38 32.67 27.42
CA ALA A 857 -22.77 32.93 27.83
C ALA A 857 -23.31 31.88 28.81
N HIS A 858 -22.83 30.64 28.73
CA HIS A 858 -23.14 29.55 29.66
C HIS A 858 -22.19 29.51 30.87
N GLY A 859 -21.35 30.53 31.07
CA GLY A 859 -20.47 30.64 32.23
C GLY A 859 -19.19 29.80 32.14
N VAL A 860 -18.83 29.30 30.96
CA VAL A 860 -17.55 28.61 30.76
C VAL A 860 -16.39 29.60 30.94
N PRO A 861 -15.40 29.31 31.79
CA PRO A 861 -14.32 30.25 32.08
C PRO A 861 -13.32 30.37 30.92
N GLN A 862 -12.69 31.54 30.78
CA GLN A 862 -11.77 31.85 29.67
C GLN A 862 -10.63 30.83 29.52
N TRP A 863 -10.07 30.35 30.62
CA TRP A 863 -8.97 29.38 30.58
C TRP A 863 -9.37 28.08 29.86
N TYR A 864 -10.66 27.70 29.93
CA TYR A 864 -11.18 26.50 29.30
C TYR A 864 -11.21 26.66 27.78
N LEU A 865 -11.63 27.83 27.30
CA LEU A 865 -11.60 28.18 25.86
C LEU A 865 -10.16 28.20 25.34
N ASP A 866 -9.25 28.80 26.11
CA ASP A 866 -7.83 28.86 25.76
C ASP A 866 -7.24 27.44 25.65
N SER A 867 -7.57 26.55 26.59
CA SER A 867 -7.15 25.15 26.58
C SER A 867 -7.72 24.39 25.37
N CYS A 868 -9.01 24.53 25.08
CA CYS A 868 -9.65 23.94 23.89
C CYS A 868 -8.99 24.39 22.57
N ASN A 869 -8.56 25.64 22.50
CA ASN A 869 -7.86 26.17 21.34
C ASN A 869 -6.42 25.66 21.23
N LEU A 870 -5.78 25.20 22.31
CA LEU A 870 -4.43 24.65 22.29
C LEU A 870 -4.39 23.16 21.93
N ILE A 871 -5.21 22.33 22.56
CA ILE A 871 -5.22 20.86 22.42
C ILE A 871 -5.15 20.46 20.95
N SER A 872 -4.10 19.76 20.49
CA SER A 872 -4.00 19.33 19.10
C SER A 872 -4.68 17.98 18.85
N TYR A 873 -4.61 17.07 19.83
CA TYR A 873 -5.23 15.75 19.78
C TYR A 873 -5.61 15.28 21.20
N LEU A 874 -6.73 14.56 21.37
CA LEU A 874 -7.20 14.12 22.68
C LEU A 874 -7.93 12.76 22.61
N PHE A 875 -7.65 11.89 23.59
CA PHE A 875 -8.24 10.55 23.67
C PHE A 875 -9.72 10.54 24.10
N PRO A 876 -10.52 9.53 23.66
CA PRO A 876 -11.73 9.13 24.36
C PRO A 876 -11.41 8.47 25.70
N LYS A 877 -12.25 8.71 26.71
CA LYS A 877 -12.13 8.12 28.05
C LYS A 877 -12.14 6.59 28.02
N ALA A 878 -12.93 5.99 27.12
CA ALA A 878 -12.95 4.55 26.88
C ALA A 878 -11.57 3.97 26.51
N HIS A 879 -10.84 4.68 25.66
CA HIS A 879 -9.50 4.24 25.22
C HIS A 879 -8.47 4.37 26.34
N ALA A 880 -8.47 5.52 27.05
CA ALA A 880 -7.62 5.74 28.20
C ALA A 880 -7.88 4.68 29.29
N THR A 881 -9.15 4.39 29.57
CA THR A 881 -9.57 3.35 30.51
C THR A 881 -9.01 1.99 30.13
N ALA A 882 -9.27 1.52 28.90
CA ALA A 882 -8.77 0.22 28.44
C ALA A 882 -7.25 0.06 28.62
N TYR A 883 -6.48 1.10 28.29
CA TYR A 883 -5.02 1.07 28.39
C TYR A 883 -4.55 1.08 29.84
N VAL A 884 -5.21 1.83 30.72
CA VAL A 884 -4.91 1.85 32.16
C VAL A 884 -5.21 0.50 32.80
N LEU A 885 -6.31 -0.17 32.45
CA LEU A 885 -6.60 -1.52 32.96
C LEU A 885 -5.48 -2.50 32.63
N MET A 886 -4.98 -2.45 31.39
CA MET A 886 -3.87 -3.28 30.94
C MET A 886 -2.55 -2.91 31.66
N ALA A 887 -2.28 -1.62 31.84
CA ALA A 887 -1.10 -1.14 32.56
C ALA A 887 -1.09 -1.57 34.03
N ILE A 888 -2.23 -1.50 34.73
CA ILE A 888 -2.37 -1.93 36.14
C ILE A 888 -2.17 -3.45 36.25
N ARG A 889 -2.76 -4.23 35.34
CA ARG A 889 -2.54 -5.70 35.31
C ARG A 889 -1.07 -6.05 35.13
N ILE A 890 -0.37 -5.38 34.21
CA ILE A 890 1.08 -5.57 34.00
C ILE A 890 1.89 -5.09 35.21
N ALA A 891 1.50 -3.97 35.83
CA ALA A 891 2.11 -3.46 37.06
C ALA A 891 1.99 -4.46 38.21
N TRP A 892 0.85 -5.14 38.34
CA TRP A 892 0.66 -6.20 39.34
C TRP A 892 1.67 -7.33 39.14
N TYR A 893 1.85 -7.84 37.91
CA TYR A 893 2.91 -8.81 37.63
C TYR A 893 4.31 -8.26 37.89
N LYS A 894 4.57 -6.98 37.61
CA LYS A 894 5.87 -6.35 37.91
C LYS A 894 6.18 -6.40 39.42
N VAL A 895 5.18 -6.17 40.26
CA VAL A 895 5.32 -6.19 41.72
C VAL A 895 5.46 -7.63 42.23
N TYR A 896 4.51 -8.51 41.90
CA TYR A 896 4.35 -9.83 42.52
C TYR A 896 5.05 -10.98 41.77
N HIS A 897 5.27 -10.84 40.46
CA HIS A 897 5.94 -11.84 39.61
C HIS A 897 7.05 -11.20 38.74
N PRO A 898 8.03 -10.52 39.38
CA PRO A 898 8.98 -9.66 38.70
C PRO A 898 9.79 -10.36 37.60
N LEU A 899 10.24 -11.59 37.84
CA LEU A 899 11.04 -12.33 36.85
C LEU A 899 10.26 -12.63 35.57
N ALA A 900 8.96 -12.92 35.69
CA ALA A 900 8.07 -13.10 34.53
C ALA A 900 7.81 -11.77 33.81
N TYR A 901 7.62 -10.67 34.56
CA TYR A 901 7.53 -9.33 33.98
C TYR A 901 8.75 -8.98 33.14
N TYR A 902 9.96 -9.09 33.69
CA TYR A 902 11.19 -8.78 32.96
C TYR A 902 11.40 -9.73 31.77
N GLY A 903 11.10 -11.02 31.92
CA GLY A 903 11.11 -11.98 30.82
C GLY A 903 10.20 -11.54 29.67
N SER A 904 8.97 -11.11 29.98
CA SER A 904 8.02 -10.61 28.98
C SER A 904 8.53 -9.32 28.31
N PHE A 905 9.07 -8.37 29.10
CA PHE A 905 9.54 -7.08 28.59
C PHE A 905 10.72 -7.26 27.64
N PHE A 906 11.75 -7.99 28.06
CA PHE A 906 12.95 -8.21 27.25
C PHE A 906 12.68 -9.10 26.04
N SER A 907 11.70 -10.00 26.10
CA SER A 907 11.34 -10.84 24.95
C SER A 907 10.52 -10.10 23.90
N ILE A 908 9.52 -9.33 24.34
CA ILE A 908 8.47 -8.81 23.46
C ILE A 908 8.63 -7.31 23.21
N LYS A 909 8.92 -6.51 24.26
CA LYS A 909 8.94 -5.03 24.20
C LYS A 909 10.29 -4.43 23.84
N ALA A 910 11.39 -5.14 24.14
CA ALA A 910 12.74 -4.64 23.87
C ALA A 910 13.10 -4.79 22.39
N VAL A 911 13.21 -3.64 21.70
CA VAL A 911 13.58 -3.55 20.28
C VAL A 911 15.09 -3.67 20.09
N ALA A 912 15.87 -3.04 20.98
CA ALA A 912 17.33 -3.08 20.95
C ALA A 912 17.87 -3.75 22.21
N LEU A 913 18.75 -4.73 22.04
CA LEU A 913 19.39 -5.49 23.12
C LEU A 913 20.91 -5.37 23.00
N ASP A 914 21.59 -5.42 24.13
CA ASP A 914 23.05 -5.53 24.22
C ASP A 914 23.38 -6.66 25.20
N GLY A 915 23.45 -7.89 24.67
CA GLY A 915 23.70 -9.09 25.47
C GLY A 915 25.04 -9.05 26.21
N GLU A 916 26.04 -8.36 25.68
CA GLU A 916 27.34 -8.20 26.34
C GLU A 916 27.22 -7.32 27.58
N ALA A 917 26.59 -6.16 27.46
CA ALA A 917 26.32 -5.30 28.62
C ALA A 917 25.43 -6.02 29.67
N MET A 918 24.43 -6.77 29.21
CA MET A 918 23.53 -7.56 30.07
C MET A 918 24.23 -8.74 30.76
N LEU A 919 25.33 -9.28 30.25
CA LEU A 919 26.11 -10.31 30.96
C LEU A 919 27.18 -9.70 31.87
N GLY A 920 27.65 -8.51 31.52
CA GLY A 920 28.69 -7.79 32.27
C GLY A 920 28.27 -7.25 33.64
N GLY A 921 27.00 -7.43 34.03
CA GLY A 921 26.47 -6.95 35.31
C GLY A 921 26.06 -5.48 35.31
N ASP A 922 25.53 -5.03 36.44
CA ASP A 922 24.99 -3.68 36.60
C ASP A 922 25.99 -2.55 36.28
N GLU A 923 27.27 -2.75 36.65
CA GLU A 923 28.32 -1.77 36.35
C GLU A 923 28.62 -1.64 34.86
N ALA A 924 28.50 -2.73 34.08
CA ALA A 924 28.65 -2.66 32.62
C ALA A 924 27.48 -1.89 31.99
N VAL A 925 26.26 -2.12 32.47
CA VAL A 925 25.05 -1.42 32.04
C VAL A 925 25.14 0.08 32.33
N LYS A 926 25.57 0.47 33.55
CA LYS A 926 25.79 1.88 33.91
C LYS A 926 26.82 2.58 33.03
N ARG A 927 27.96 1.90 32.74
CA ARG A 927 28.95 2.44 31.80
C ARG A 927 28.34 2.67 30.42
N LYS A 928 27.57 1.71 29.91
CA LYS A 928 26.94 1.80 28.60
C LYS A 928 25.89 2.91 28.53
N LEU A 929 25.08 3.05 29.58
CA LEU A 929 24.14 4.17 29.72
C LEU A 929 24.86 5.53 29.72
N ALA A 930 26.00 5.65 30.42
CA ALA A 930 26.80 6.86 30.43
C ALA A 930 27.37 7.21 29.04
N GLU A 931 27.82 6.23 28.26
CA GLU A 931 28.25 6.41 26.87
C GLU A 931 27.11 6.97 26.00
N ILE A 932 25.92 6.37 26.09
CA ILE A 932 24.76 6.78 25.29
C ILE A 932 24.29 8.18 25.68
N ASN A 933 24.28 8.49 26.98
CA ASN A 933 23.86 9.81 27.49
C ASN A 933 24.83 10.95 27.12
N GLN A 934 26.07 10.64 26.74
CA GLN A 934 27.02 11.65 26.21
C GLN A 934 26.74 12.02 24.75
N ILE A 935 25.93 11.23 24.03
CA ILE A 935 25.57 11.52 22.64
C ILE A 935 24.60 12.72 22.63
N PRO A 936 24.91 13.83 21.93
CA PRO A 936 23.98 14.94 21.82
C PRO A 936 22.65 14.48 21.19
N SER A 937 21.52 14.95 21.72
CA SER A 937 20.18 14.48 21.34
C SER A 937 19.89 14.54 19.83
N PHE A 938 20.46 15.51 19.11
CA PHE A 938 20.32 15.66 17.66
C PHE A 938 21.18 14.70 16.83
N LYS A 939 22.15 14.00 17.44
CA LYS A 939 22.97 12.94 16.83
C LYS A 939 22.54 11.53 17.25
N MET A 940 21.71 11.42 18.27
CA MET A 940 21.26 10.16 18.84
C MET A 940 20.33 9.44 17.87
N THR A 941 20.70 8.21 17.49
CA THR A 941 19.89 7.40 16.58
C THR A 941 18.65 6.84 17.30
N GLN A 942 17.66 6.35 16.56
CA GLN A 942 16.51 5.68 17.18
C GLN A 942 16.95 4.43 17.95
N ASN A 943 17.92 3.68 17.41
CA ASN A 943 18.48 2.51 18.08
C ASN A 943 19.12 2.86 19.43
N ASP A 944 19.86 3.99 19.50
CA ASP A 944 20.45 4.46 20.76
C ASP A 944 19.37 4.78 21.81
N LYS A 945 18.24 5.36 21.39
CA LYS A 945 17.11 5.68 22.28
C LYS A 945 16.44 4.43 22.83
N GLU A 946 16.18 3.43 21.97
CA GLU A 946 15.58 2.16 22.38
C GLU A 946 16.53 1.35 23.27
N LEU A 947 17.83 1.35 22.95
CA LEU A 947 18.83 0.66 23.77
C LEU A 947 18.93 1.31 25.15
N ARG A 948 18.96 2.65 25.23
CA ARG A 948 18.95 3.36 26.51
C ARG A 948 17.76 2.95 27.38
N ARG A 949 16.55 2.96 26.81
CA ARG A 949 15.32 2.55 27.51
C ARG A 949 15.41 1.12 28.04
N THR A 950 15.96 0.22 27.23
CA THR A 950 16.11 -1.18 27.62
C THR A 950 17.12 -1.34 28.74
N LEU A 951 18.26 -0.64 28.68
CA LEU A 951 19.30 -0.68 29.70
C LEU A 951 18.86 -0.06 31.05
N GLU A 952 18.00 0.95 31.04
CA GLU A 952 17.38 1.48 32.28
C GLU A 952 16.58 0.37 33.01
N ILE A 953 15.89 -0.51 32.27
CA ILE A 953 15.11 -1.62 32.83
C ILE A 953 16.02 -2.79 33.23
N VAL A 954 17.12 -3.01 32.50
CA VAL A 954 18.16 -3.96 32.91
C VAL A 954 18.80 -3.53 34.23
N HIS A 955 19.01 -2.23 34.43
CA HIS A 955 19.48 -1.70 35.70
C HIS A 955 18.47 -1.96 36.84
N GLU A 956 17.18 -1.67 36.61
CA GLU A 956 16.11 -2.01 37.57
C GLU A 956 16.08 -3.51 37.90
N TYR A 957 16.24 -4.38 36.89
CA TYR A 957 16.32 -5.83 37.04
C TYR A 957 17.46 -6.26 37.99
N TYR A 958 18.64 -5.65 37.87
CA TYR A 958 19.77 -5.93 38.78
C TYR A 958 19.53 -5.42 40.20
N LEU A 959 18.97 -4.22 40.36
CA LEU A 959 18.66 -3.67 41.69
C LEU A 959 17.70 -4.58 42.47
N ARG A 960 16.84 -5.31 41.77
CA ARG A 960 15.91 -6.28 42.38
C ARG A 960 16.51 -7.66 42.64
N GLY A 961 17.82 -7.83 42.44
CA GLY A 961 18.56 -9.02 42.81
C GLY A 961 18.57 -10.15 41.76
N PHE A 962 18.20 -9.85 40.51
CA PHE A 962 18.21 -10.81 39.42
C PHE A 962 19.50 -10.72 38.59
N HIS A 963 19.79 -11.76 37.79
CA HIS A 963 20.96 -11.78 36.90
C HIS A 963 20.68 -12.50 35.58
N PHE A 964 21.54 -12.34 34.58
CA PHE A 964 21.37 -13.01 33.28
C PHE A 964 22.26 -14.24 33.17
N LEU A 965 21.72 -15.30 32.55
CA LEU A 965 22.49 -16.46 32.12
C LEU A 965 22.90 -16.27 30.65
N PRO A 966 24.12 -16.72 30.28
CA PRO A 966 24.58 -16.65 28.89
C PRO A 966 23.68 -17.44 27.96
N VAL A 967 23.78 -17.15 26.67
CA VAL A 967 23.14 -17.96 25.63
C VAL A 967 23.66 -19.40 25.73
N ASP A 968 22.81 -20.37 25.41
CA ASP A 968 23.14 -21.79 25.35
C ASP A 968 22.48 -22.42 24.12
N ILE A 969 23.24 -23.12 23.28
CA ILE A 969 22.75 -23.70 22.02
C ILE A 969 21.56 -24.66 22.23
N TYR A 970 21.52 -25.39 23.34
CA TYR A 970 20.47 -26.37 23.61
C TYR A 970 19.34 -25.83 24.47
N ASP A 971 19.57 -24.76 25.23
CA ASP A 971 18.65 -24.29 26.25
C ASP A 971 18.02 -22.92 25.97
N SER A 972 18.69 -22.04 25.21
CA SER A 972 18.17 -20.72 24.83
C SER A 972 17.10 -20.80 23.75
N GLU A 973 16.11 -19.89 23.76
CA GLU A 973 15.12 -19.79 22.68
C GLU A 973 15.54 -18.75 21.61
N PRO A 974 14.93 -18.78 20.40
CA PRO A 974 15.24 -17.81 19.35
C PRO A 974 15.07 -16.36 19.77
N ALA A 975 13.91 -16.03 20.34
CA ALA A 975 13.51 -14.65 20.65
C ALA A 975 13.17 -14.41 22.12
N TYR A 976 12.76 -15.46 22.84
CA TYR A 976 12.23 -15.36 24.19
C TYR A 976 13.30 -15.60 25.27
N PHE A 977 13.32 -14.74 26.27
CA PHE A 977 14.07 -14.94 27.50
C PHE A 977 13.41 -16.07 28.30
N LYS A 978 14.21 -17.07 28.65
CA LYS A 978 13.74 -18.22 29.43
C LYS A 978 13.94 -17.97 30.92
N ILE A 979 12.93 -18.31 31.72
CA ILE A 979 12.88 -18.01 33.15
C ILE A 979 13.48 -19.15 33.98
N TYR A 980 14.46 -18.84 34.83
CA TYR A 980 15.05 -19.76 35.81
C TYR A 980 14.70 -19.26 37.21
N LYS A 981 13.54 -19.66 37.72
CA LYS A 981 13.00 -19.19 39.01
C LYS A 981 13.92 -19.56 40.18
N GLU A 982 14.52 -20.75 40.17
CA GLU A 982 15.40 -21.23 41.25
C GLU A 982 16.72 -20.46 41.33
N GLU A 983 17.17 -19.90 40.20
CA GLU A 983 18.40 -19.13 40.10
C GLU A 983 18.14 -17.61 40.14
N ASN A 984 16.89 -17.16 40.21
CA ASN A 984 16.54 -15.74 40.06
C ASN A 984 17.15 -15.13 38.79
N ALA A 985 17.07 -15.87 37.68
CA ALA A 985 17.78 -15.53 36.46
C ALA A 985 16.93 -15.64 35.18
N LEU A 986 17.34 -14.88 34.16
CA LEU A 986 16.82 -14.96 32.81
C LEU A 986 17.94 -15.39 31.86
N ARG A 987 17.69 -16.43 31.06
CA ARG A 987 18.63 -16.83 30.02
C ARG A 987 18.42 -16.01 28.76
N LEU A 988 19.51 -15.49 28.22
CA LEU A 988 19.50 -14.73 26.97
C LEU A 988 19.04 -15.60 25.78
N PRO A 989 18.17 -15.06 24.90
CA PRO A 989 17.83 -15.70 23.63
C PRO A 989 18.94 -15.53 22.59
N PHE A 990 18.86 -16.28 21.49
CA PHE A 990 19.80 -16.13 20.38
C PHE A 990 19.79 -14.72 19.78
N ARG A 991 18.62 -14.06 19.70
CA ARG A 991 18.51 -12.68 19.18
C ARG A 991 19.27 -11.62 19.99
N ALA A 992 19.66 -11.92 21.23
CA ALA A 992 20.46 -11.01 22.05
C ALA A 992 21.94 -10.97 21.63
N VAL A 993 22.36 -11.89 20.77
CA VAL A 993 23.72 -11.96 20.23
C VAL A 993 23.86 -10.98 19.04
N PRO A 994 24.81 -10.04 19.08
CA PRO A 994 25.00 -9.08 17.99
C PRO A 994 25.21 -9.78 16.63
N GLY A 995 24.46 -9.32 15.61
CA GLY A 995 24.56 -9.83 14.24
C GLY A 995 23.80 -11.13 13.96
N LEU A 996 23.18 -11.74 14.97
CA LEU A 996 22.36 -12.95 14.81
C LEU A 996 20.89 -12.55 14.54
N GLY A 997 20.43 -12.69 13.30
CA GLY A 997 19.06 -12.37 12.91
C GLY A 997 18.04 -13.48 13.20
N ASP A 998 16.75 -13.15 13.19
CA ASP A 998 15.65 -14.06 13.58
C ASP A 998 15.61 -15.37 12.78
N ILE A 999 15.95 -15.33 11.48
CA ILE A 999 16.02 -16.53 10.63
C ILE A 999 17.10 -17.49 11.12
N ALA A 1000 18.29 -16.97 11.44
CA ALA A 1000 19.39 -17.77 11.97
C ALA A 1000 19.04 -18.32 13.35
N ALA A 1001 18.41 -17.50 14.21
CA ALA A 1001 17.93 -17.93 15.52
C ALA A 1001 16.92 -19.09 15.44
N ALA A 1002 15.96 -19.00 14.52
CA ALA A 1002 14.96 -20.03 14.27
C ALA A 1002 15.60 -21.31 13.69
N GLU A 1003 16.54 -21.17 12.75
CA GLU A 1003 17.26 -22.31 12.17
C GLU A 1003 18.03 -23.09 13.25
N ILE A 1004 18.73 -22.40 14.16
CA ILE A 1004 19.43 -23.05 15.28
C ILE A 1004 18.45 -23.88 16.13
N ALA A 1005 17.30 -23.29 16.47
CA ALA A 1005 16.29 -23.95 17.30
C ALA A 1005 15.61 -25.14 16.61
N GLU A 1006 15.49 -25.12 15.29
CA GLU A 1006 14.95 -26.24 14.51
C GLU A 1006 16.00 -27.34 14.29
N GLU A 1007 17.23 -26.97 13.94
CA GLU A 1007 18.30 -27.94 13.71
C GLU A 1007 18.64 -28.71 14.99
N ARG A 1008 18.73 -28.05 16.16
CA ARG A 1008 19.04 -28.73 17.43
C ARG A 1008 18.00 -29.79 17.83
N LYS A 1009 16.75 -29.67 17.35
CA LYS A 1009 15.68 -30.65 17.63
C LYS A 1009 15.86 -31.93 16.83
N LYS A 1010 16.55 -31.88 15.68
CA LYS A 1010 16.80 -33.04 14.82
C LYS A 1010 17.83 -33.97 15.44
N GLU A 1011 18.99 -33.42 15.79
CA GLU A 1011 20.08 -34.13 16.46
C GLU A 1011 21.03 -33.14 17.16
N PRO A 1012 21.69 -33.52 18.26
CA PRO A 1012 22.71 -32.69 18.90
C PRO A 1012 23.89 -32.39 17.96
N PHE A 1013 24.52 -31.24 18.12
CA PHE A 1013 25.72 -30.87 17.37
C PHE A 1013 26.95 -31.55 17.96
N SER A 1014 27.70 -32.31 17.16
CA SER A 1014 28.94 -32.98 17.59
C SER A 1014 30.16 -32.06 17.58
N SER A 1015 30.13 -30.98 16.79
CA SER A 1015 31.15 -29.93 16.76
C SER A 1015 30.61 -28.59 16.24
N VAL A 1016 31.39 -27.53 16.42
CA VAL A 1016 31.08 -26.20 15.85
C VAL A 1016 31.11 -26.22 14.32
N GLU A 1017 31.97 -27.05 13.72
CA GLU A 1017 32.01 -27.26 12.27
C GLU A 1017 30.71 -27.87 11.74
N GLU A 1018 30.16 -28.87 12.43
CA GLU A 1018 28.88 -29.48 12.07
C GLU A 1018 27.72 -28.48 12.24
N PHE A 1019 27.74 -27.70 13.32
CA PHE A 1019 26.78 -26.60 13.52
C PHE A 1019 26.79 -25.64 12.33
N MET A 1020 27.95 -25.23 11.84
CA MET A 1020 28.07 -24.33 10.67
C MET A 1020 27.57 -24.97 9.38
N ALA A 1021 27.75 -26.29 9.21
CA ALA A 1021 27.27 -27.00 8.03
C ALA A 1021 25.73 -27.12 8.00
N ARG A 1022 25.11 -27.26 9.18
CA ARG A 1022 23.66 -27.43 9.34
C ARG A 1022 22.92 -26.08 9.41
N CYS A 1023 23.47 -25.10 10.13
CA CYS A 1023 22.90 -23.76 10.29
C CYS A 1023 23.48 -22.79 9.24
N ARG A 1024 23.01 -22.88 7.99
CA ARG A 1024 23.58 -22.14 6.84
C ARG A 1024 23.40 -20.63 6.92
N HIS A 1025 22.44 -20.15 7.72
CA HIS A 1025 22.20 -18.73 7.93
C HIS A 1025 23.11 -18.12 9.02
N CYS A 1026 23.91 -18.94 9.72
CA CYS A 1026 24.91 -18.49 10.67
C CYS A 1026 26.25 -18.21 9.97
N SER A 1027 26.59 -16.94 9.78
CA SER A 1027 27.92 -16.55 9.26
C SER A 1027 29.03 -16.83 10.28
N LEU A 1028 30.29 -16.89 9.83
CA LEU A 1028 31.44 -17.06 10.73
C LEU A 1028 31.47 -16.00 11.85
N ALA A 1029 31.12 -14.75 11.53
CA ALA A 1029 31.05 -13.68 12.51
C ALA A 1029 29.99 -13.95 13.60
N VAL A 1030 28.86 -14.56 13.23
CA VAL A 1030 27.80 -14.97 14.17
C VAL A 1030 28.27 -16.12 15.06
N VAL A 1031 29.01 -17.08 14.49
CA VAL A 1031 29.57 -18.21 15.24
C VAL A 1031 30.61 -17.72 16.25
N ASP A 1032 31.47 -16.78 15.87
CA ASP A 1032 32.44 -16.17 16.79
C ASP A 1032 31.73 -15.39 17.90
N ALA A 1033 30.67 -14.65 17.59
CA ALA A 1033 29.85 -13.95 18.58
C ALA A 1033 29.16 -14.94 19.56
N LEU A 1034 28.59 -16.03 19.06
CA LEU A 1034 28.02 -17.11 19.88
C LEU A 1034 29.06 -17.75 20.80
N ARG A 1035 30.28 -17.96 20.30
CA ARG A 1035 31.39 -18.49 21.09
C ARG A 1035 31.82 -17.51 22.19
N MET A 1036 31.94 -16.22 21.86
CA MET A 1036 32.24 -15.17 22.84
C MET A 1036 31.14 -15.06 23.91
N ALA A 1037 29.88 -15.27 23.54
CA ALA A 1037 28.74 -15.30 24.44
C ALA A 1037 28.64 -16.61 25.26
N GLY A 1038 29.54 -17.57 25.08
CA GLY A 1038 29.56 -18.84 25.80
C GLY A 1038 28.58 -19.91 25.30
N ALA A 1039 27.92 -19.69 24.15
CA ALA A 1039 26.79 -20.51 23.69
C ALA A 1039 27.11 -21.99 23.44
N PHE A 1040 28.35 -22.28 23.05
CA PHE A 1040 28.77 -23.63 22.67
C PHE A 1040 29.21 -24.52 23.85
N GLY A 1041 29.38 -23.96 25.05
CA GLY A 1041 29.87 -24.73 26.21
C GLY A 1041 31.10 -25.58 25.87
N ASP A 1042 30.99 -26.90 26.09
CA ASP A 1042 32.04 -27.89 25.86
C ASP A 1042 32.05 -28.50 24.43
N ILE A 1043 31.25 -27.98 23.49
CA ILE A 1043 31.22 -28.49 22.11
C ILE A 1043 32.59 -28.27 21.46
N PRO A 1044 33.25 -29.32 20.92
CA PRO A 1044 34.56 -29.20 20.31
C PRO A 1044 34.52 -28.41 18.99
N ALA A 1045 35.65 -27.79 18.63
CA ALA A 1045 35.74 -26.98 17.41
C ALA A 1045 35.49 -27.79 16.12
N SER A 1046 35.94 -29.04 16.06
CA SER A 1046 35.77 -29.95 14.93
C SER A 1046 35.52 -31.39 15.39
N SER A 1047 34.86 -32.18 14.54
CA SER A 1047 34.63 -33.61 14.80
C SER A 1047 35.86 -34.41 14.35
N GLN A 1048 36.51 -35.15 15.25
CA GLN A 1048 37.71 -35.94 14.89
C GLN A 1048 37.41 -37.23 14.10
N PHE A 1049 36.15 -37.64 13.98
CA PHE A 1049 35.71 -38.80 13.18
C PHE A 1049 34.32 -38.56 12.57
N SER A 1050 34.16 -38.89 11.28
CA SER A 1050 32.88 -38.95 10.57
C SER A 1050 32.43 -40.42 10.44
N LEU A 1051 31.22 -40.74 10.93
CA LEU A 1051 30.69 -42.12 10.93
C LEU A 1051 30.39 -42.67 9.52
N PHE A 1052 30.37 -41.82 8.48
CA PHE A 1052 30.21 -42.25 7.08
C PHE A 1052 31.54 -42.58 6.38
N GLU A 1053 32.68 -42.36 7.05
CA GLU A 1053 34.02 -42.70 6.54
C GLU A 1053 34.62 -43.98 7.16
N LEU A 1054 33.81 -44.73 7.94
CA LEU A 1054 34.19 -46.00 8.56
C LEU A 1054 33.63 -47.24 7.85
#